data_AF-L1IUM2-F1
#
_entry.id   AF-L1IUM2-F1
#
_cell.length_a   1.000
_cell.length_b   1.000
_cell.length_c   1.000
_cell.angle_alpha   90.00
_cell.angle_beta   90.00
_cell.angle_gamma   90.00
#
_symmetry.space_group_name_H-M   'P 1'
#
loop_
_entity.id
_entity.type
_entity.pdbx_description
1 polymer ?
#
loop_
_entity_poly.entity_id
_entity_poly.type
_entity_poly.pdbx_seq_one_letter_code
_entity_poly.pdbx_strand_id
1 'polypeptide(L)'
;MDRVHEDVSGFGVEQGNIPALCLPLSQRVQHPNIQTTSSSVQTTSLTPPSPTIQTGKPRPLRSLRAELFHFFLSYRVSTEEELVEGLYDEITRVSNDKKPLPFGAKGTWPRCVKKPTAQAESGVKGFLDKRCLENGKDWEAGLVLGLAHSLLFVPVLSFYVETDETTGAKRFKGSLGELLSLAEEDRIDNVLLEYIIAIEWCRKEGTHLQSIFPILLGPRGDDGTFSEFSWSGIRMLPERPSVLTNERAAAILSMLDVDEKQIQSMKQRTIKQTVEMILKHQACKPSEMKPDEQFLDYCAGKILDVVIRDLERLLLDPNEFAFKTPGGLEVLQWLEECGLLGLSHMLVKHHVDSLYKAANLTDNDVHEMFASEREGQDLFSCRKGQEVALRMAIAELKGQKRSNRYSQRLLDFKDSTTAIGTAVWTTNAIEIVISKWQGQVMCAVLAVVCLVPLTELKMDSLTTWQSKDFGVILWFKVIYYLPLWASTSITLFKTVFEARYVRPHKACATLKKQIFRINFMFLIGVAAEIAQILAGKHQPGWTVADTLSVNGTAFELLMFIPASTFVYLVFEYREEFWIPSWLLVAFVLSVTYSYLWREYPLYFLMTLFTSIFTFGLFVYFAVIRVTTIRVARKKLGLNVQQYRKVWENCLQATSLSGGADHSSERDEEKSVSDRRSTFRMLHSSSRLHPIAIVDQQVTRGPLQQLWEVTSKVEEELVRQFHHCRSRVHPWKRFWQLRNKGFGRFKAAEGSQSSGKIRQVSSNLDQLYEQASTINSAVHDLLSDLLAPLQVRHGSSQLTVGKYPMLIYGPVKQPQRAIEKCVRSYRRDVGCLTDLVRCTIVAETVEQLLQVLNLIRERSLVGIEPANPADETIMSVMGEERTSSWDSEPLSTTRGSFHRRVVSHVQSYVNGFLTNRDRWAGDEERQKLVRTESSTTKKEKFFRITHVKNRFHSSSKVFNPMTGYRDLSLHLEVGWTFNRNSVVFLPVEEWEQGTVERYIIEVQIHLRGFYDIMTKAGFHEFYCEWRDMMSR
;
A
#
# COMPACT_ATOMS: atom_id res chain seq x y z
N MET A 1 -33.76 38.48 11.22
CA MET A 1 -33.18 39.14 12.40
C MET A 1 -31.74 38.70 12.47
N ASP A 2 -30.72 39.41 12.01
CA ASP A 2 -30.60 40.75 11.43
C ASP A 2 -29.53 40.74 10.33
N ARG A 3 -29.75 41.55 9.29
CA ARG A 3 -28.80 41.84 8.20
C ARG A 3 -28.26 43.24 8.43
N VAL A 4 -26.96 43.44 8.20
CA VAL A 4 -26.38 44.76 7.95
C VAL A 4 -25.55 44.69 6.67
N HIS A 5 -25.86 45.62 5.77
CA HIS A 5 -25.19 45.98 4.53
C HIS A 5 -23.88 46.71 4.82
N GLU A 6 -22.90 46.59 3.92
CA GLU A 6 -22.11 47.75 3.49
C GLU A 6 -21.52 47.51 2.09
N ASP A 7 -21.85 48.44 1.18
CA ASP A 7 -21.31 48.62 -0.16
C ASP A 7 -20.03 49.47 -0.10
N VAL A 8 -19.00 49.13 -0.87
CA VAL A 8 -18.06 50.13 -1.45
C VAL A 8 -17.59 49.67 -2.84
N SER A 9 -17.90 50.51 -3.84
CA SER A 9 -17.34 50.65 -5.20
C SER A 9 -15.80 50.52 -5.25
N GLY A 10 -15.11 50.00 -6.27
CA GLY A 10 -15.29 50.08 -7.72
C GLY A 10 -13.98 50.58 -8.34
N PHE A 11 -13.39 49.87 -9.30
CA PHE A 11 -12.47 50.39 -10.34
C PHE A 11 -12.32 49.31 -11.43
N GLY A 12 -12.60 49.69 -12.68
CA GLY A 12 -12.55 48.83 -13.87
C GLY A 12 -11.21 48.87 -14.60
N VAL A 13 -11.28 48.56 -15.91
CA VAL A 13 -10.20 48.49 -16.94
C VAL A 13 -9.57 47.07 -17.02
N GLU A 14 -9.49 46.34 -18.13
CA GLU A 14 -9.76 46.53 -19.56
C GLU A 14 -9.93 45.15 -20.23
N GLN A 15 -10.73 45.06 -21.29
CA GLN A 15 -10.83 43.91 -22.18
C GLN A 15 -9.78 44.02 -23.30
N GLY A 16 -8.94 42.99 -23.46
CA GLY A 16 -8.02 42.86 -24.58
C GLY A 16 -8.32 41.61 -25.42
N ASN A 17 -8.87 41.84 -26.62
CA ASN A 17 -9.04 40.86 -27.70
C ASN A 17 -7.68 40.41 -28.27
N ILE A 18 -7.53 39.13 -28.61
CA ILE A 18 -6.51 38.66 -29.58
C ILE A 18 -7.17 37.67 -30.56
N PRO A 19 -7.02 37.85 -31.88
CA PRO A 19 -7.71 37.05 -32.89
C PRO A 19 -6.91 35.80 -33.32
N ALA A 20 -7.66 34.85 -33.88
CA ALA A 20 -7.17 33.72 -34.65
C ALA A 20 -6.57 34.16 -36.00
N LEU A 21 -5.56 33.43 -36.50
CA LEU A 21 -5.26 33.35 -37.93
C LEU A 21 -4.46 32.09 -38.31
N CYS A 22 -4.60 31.74 -39.58
CA CYS A 22 -4.46 30.42 -40.18
C CYS A 22 -3.03 29.98 -40.55
N LEU A 23 -2.92 28.67 -40.80
CA LEU A 23 -1.90 27.95 -41.58
C LEU A 23 -1.60 28.60 -42.95
N PRO A 24 -0.43 28.33 -43.59
CA PRO A 24 -0.36 27.16 -44.50
C PRO A 24 0.97 26.37 -44.56
N LEU A 25 0.81 25.20 -45.18
CA LEU A 25 1.73 24.15 -45.61
C LEU A 25 3.02 24.54 -46.38
N SER A 26 3.94 23.56 -46.34
CA SER A 26 4.89 23.12 -47.39
C SER A 26 6.23 23.84 -47.52
N GLN A 27 7.34 23.11 -47.29
CA GLN A 27 8.18 22.65 -48.41
C GLN A 27 9.26 21.64 -47.97
N ARG A 28 9.38 20.61 -48.80
CA ARG A 28 10.36 19.53 -48.83
C ARG A 28 11.54 20.06 -49.64
N VAL A 29 12.75 20.13 -49.07
CA VAL A 29 13.97 20.49 -49.82
C VAL A 29 14.94 19.32 -49.82
N GLN A 30 15.38 19.00 -51.03
CA GLN A 30 16.30 17.95 -51.42
C GLN A 30 17.76 18.35 -51.17
N HIS A 31 18.63 17.34 -51.05
CA HIS A 31 20.08 17.42 -51.01
C HIS A 31 20.70 18.31 -52.10
N PRO A 32 21.95 18.75 -51.86
CA PRO A 32 22.97 18.58 -52.89
C PRO A 32 24.19 17.78 -52.40
N ASN A 33 24.62 16.90 -53.30
CA ASN A 33 25.94 16.27 -53.35
C ASN A 33 27.05 17.33 -53.41
N ILE A 34 28.11 17.15 -52.62
CA ILE A 34 29.44 17.66 -52.95
C ILE A 34 30.44 16.52 -52.76
N GLN A 35 31.12 16.17 -53.85
CA GLN A 35 32.27 15.28 -53.92
C GLN A 35 33.58 16.08 -53.78
N THR A 36 34.65 15.32 -53.48
CA THR A 36 36.09 15.64 -53.60
C THR A 36 36.67 16.41 -52.40
N THR A 37 37.84 16.09 -51.82
CA THR A 37 39.03 15.35 -52.28
C THR A 37 39.71 14.62 -51.12
N SER A 38 40.29 13.46 -51.43
CA SER A 38 41.20 12.66 -50.62
C SER A 38 42.57 13.32 -50.41
N SER A 39 43.05 13.36 -49.17
CA SER A 39 44.49 13.38 -48.85
C SER A 39 44.75 12.45 -47.67
N SER A 40 45.37 11.32 -47.98
CA SER A 40 45.80 10.29 -47.04
C SER A 40 47.00 10.77 -46.22
N VAL A 41 46.83 10.87 -44.90
CA VAL A 41 47.95 10.86 -43.95
C VAL A 41 47.81 9.60 -43.10
N GLN A 42 48.76 8.69 -43.26
CA GLN A 42 48.94 7.52 -42.40
C GLN A 42 49.39 7.98 -41.02
N THR A 43 48.57 7.78 -40.01
CA THR A 43 49.00 7.73 -38.61
C THR A 43 48.56 6.40 -38.01
N THR A 44 49.57 5.65 -37.60
CA THR A 44 49.54 4.34 -36.95
C THR A 44 48.61 4.32 -35.75
N SER A 45 47.55 3.52 -35.82
CA SER A 45 46.65 3.22 -34.71
C SER A 45 47.31 2.24 -33.73
N LEU A 46 47.84 2.75 -32.63
CA LEU A 46 47.97 1.97 -31.39
C LEU A 46 46.66 2.14 -30.62
N THR A 47 45.78 1.14 -30.67
CA THR A 47 44.63 1.03 -29.78
C THR A 47 45.12 0.75 -28.36
N PRO A 48 44.90 1.64 -27.37
CA PRO A 48 45.06 1.26 -25.97
C PRO A 48 43.87 0.37 -25.55
N PRO A 49 44.08 -0.59 -24.64
CA PRO A 49 43.00 -1.44 -24.15
C PRO A 49 41.98 -0.61 -23.38
N SER A 50 40.69 -0.76 -23.73
CA SER A 50 39.58 -0.22 -22.95
C SER A 50 39.62 -0.74 -21.52
N PRO A 51 39.65 0.11 -20.48
CA PRO A 51 39.50 -0.34 -19.11
C PRO A 51 38.04 -0.78 -18.91
N THR A 52 37.84 -2.06 -18.63
CA THR A 52 36.56 -2.61 -18.19
C THR A 52 36.25 -2.09 -16.79
N ILE A 53 35.70 -0.89 -16.69
CA ILE A 53 35.11 -0.38 -15.44
C ILE A 53 33.82 -1.19 -15.22
N GLN A 54 33.80 -2.01 -14.17
CA GLN A 54 32.57 -2.66 -13.71
C GLN A 54 31.61 -1.57 -13.22
N THR A 55 30.67 -1.17 -14.06
CA THR A 55 29.63 -0.20 -13.75
C THR A 55 28.62 -0.81 -12.77
N GLY A 56 28.91 -0.71 -11.47
CA GLY A 56 27.92 -0.97 -10.43
C GLY A 56 26.80 0.07 -10.52
N LYS A 57 25.56 -0.36 -10.75
CA LYS A 57 24.39 0.53 -10.75
C LYS A 57 24.20 1.19 -9.37
N PRO A 58 23.71 2.45 -9.33
CA PRO A 58 23.54 3.19 -8.07
C PRO A 58 22.57 2.48 -7.13
N ARG A 59 22.98 2.38 -5.85
CA ARG A 59 22.23 1.75 -4.74
C ARG A 59 21.07 2.65 -4.29
N PRO A 60 19.95 2.10 -3.78
CA PRO A 60 18.92 2.90 -3.12
C PRO A 60 19.43 3.51 -1.80
N LEU A 61 19.26 4.83 -1.66
CA LEU A 61 19.78 5.76 -0.64
C LEU A 61 19.28 5.59 0.82
N ARG A 62 18.93 4.38 1.29
CA ARG A 62 18.08 4.23 2.50
C ARG A 62 18.75 3.90 3.83
N SER A 63 20.07 4.01 3.97
CA SER A 63 20.65 4.03 5.31
C SER A 63 21.57 5.22 5.46
N LEU A 64 21.33 6.08 6.45
CA LEU A 64 22.27 7.09 6.96
C LEU A 64 23.60 6.47 7.47
N ARG A 65 23.75 5.14 7.41
CA ARG A 65 25.05 4.44 7.45
C ARG A 65 25.81 4.49 6.11
N ALA A 66 25.31 5.21 5.12
CA ALA A 66 25.92 5.40 3.82
C ALA A 66 27.30 6.06 3.96
N GLU A 67 28.13 5.72 2.99
CA GLU A 67 29.40 6.36 2.70
C GLU A 67 29.12 7.82 2.34
N LEU A 68 29.49 8.77 3.22
CA LEU A 68 29.11 10.19 3.11
C LEU A 68 30.28 11.10 3.50
N PHE A 69 30.59 12.07 2.64
CA PHE A 69 31.35 13.26 2.99
C PHE A 69 30.38 14.37 3.40
N HIS A 70 30.78 15.14 4.39
CA HIS A 70 30.01 16.28 4.86
C HIS A 70 30.22 17.51 3.97
N PHE A 71 31.40 17.63 3.36
CA PHE A 71 31.67 18.71 2.40
C PHE A 71 32.71 18.29 1.35
N PHE A 72 32.67 18.94 0.20
CA PHE A 72 33.62 18.85 -0.91
C PHE A 72 34.24 20.23 -1.12
N LEU A 73 35.57 20.34 -1.10
CA LEU A 73 36.26 21.59 -1.43
C LEU A 73 36.68 21.57 -2.90
N SER A 74 36.19 22.56 -3.67
CA SER A 74 36.56 22.76 -5.08
C SER A 74 37.40 24.03 -5.22
N TYR A 75 38.57 23.89 -5.83
CA TYR A 75 39.56 24.97 -5.90
C TYR A 75 40.51 24.80 -7.08
N ARG A 76 41.23 25.87 -7.40
CA ARG A 76 42.27 25.89 -8.40
C ARG A 76 43.63 25.62 -7.74
N VAL A 77 44.22 24.47 -8.05
CA VAL A 77 45.51 24.04 -7.49
C VAL A 77 46.62 25.07 -7.72
N SER A 78 46.65 25.73 -8.89
CA SER A 78 47.68 26.74 -9.21
C SER A 78 47.64 27.99 -8.33
N THR A 79 46.55 28.24 -7.60
CA THR A 79 46.34 29.51 -6.88
C THR A 79 45.88 29.37 -5.43
N GLU A 80 45.11 28.34 -5.09
CA GLU A 80 44.41 28.25 -3.80
C GLU A 80 44.84 27.05 -2.94
N GLU A 81 45.79 26.23 -3.38
CA GLU A 81 46.15 24.97 -2.73
C GLU A 81 46.49 25.12 -1.24
N GLU A 82 47.40 26.04 -0.90
CA GLU A 82 47.82 26.28 0.49
C GLU A 82 46.64 26.72 1.37
N LEU A 83 45.79 27.61 0.86
CA LEU A 83 44.64 28.14 1.57
C LEU A 83 43.61 27.03 1.87
N VAL A 84 43.32 26.20 0.87
CA VAL A 84 42.29 25.16 0.96
C VAL A 84 42.73 24.02 1.86
N GLU A 85 44.02 23.69 1.88
CA GLU A 85 44.58 22.77 2.88
C GLU A 85 44.43 23.31 4.30
N GLY A 86 44.80 24.56 4.52
CA GLY A 86 44.62 25.21 5.82
C GLY A 86 43.15 25.23 6.24
N LEU A 87 42.24 25.53 5.32
CA LEU A 87 40.80 25.51 5.56
C LEU A 87 40.27 24.10 5.88
N TYR A 88 40.76 23.07 5.19
CA TYR A 88 40.38 21.68 5.44
C TYR A 88 40.77 21.23 6.86
N ASP A 89 42.00 21.54 7.26
CA ASP A 89 42.51 21.23 8.60
C ASP A 89 41.74 22.02 9.67
N GLU A 90 41.43 23.29 9.39
CA GLU A 90 40.68 24.15 10.31
C GLU A 90 39.21 23.71 10.47
N ILE A 91 38.51 23.35 9.39
CA ILE A 91 37.16 22.76 9.48
C ILE A 91 37.16 21.51 10.36
N THR A 92 38.17 20.65 10.19
CA THR A 92 38.32 19.43 10.98
C THR A 92 38.57 19.76 12.45
N ARG A 93 39.41 20.76 12.74
CA ARG A 93 39.71 21.23 14.10
C ARG A 93 38.47 21.84 14.78
N VAL A 94 37.83 22.83 14.16
CA VAL A 94 36.62 23.49 14.69
C VAL A 94 35.49 22.49 14.94
N SER A 95 35.32 21.49 14.07
CA SER A 95 34.30 20.45 14.24
C SER A 95 34.56 19.60 15.49
N ASN A 96 35.81 19.26 15.78
CA ASN A 96 36.14 18.45 16.96
C ASN A 96 36.07 19.27 18.25
N ASP A 97 36.48 20.54 18.21
CA ASP A 97 36.66 21.36 19.41
C ASP A 97 35.41 22.17 19.79
N LYS A 98 34.78 22.83 18.81
CA LYS A 98 33.76 23.87 19.05
C LYS A 98 32.35 23.43 18.64
N LYS A 99 32.21 22.67 17.55
CA LYS A 99 30.92 22.30 16.94
C LYS A 99 30.85 20.81 16.57
N PRO A 100 30.69 19.90 17.55
CA PRO A 100 30.58 18.48 17.27
C PRO A 100 29.34 18.18 16.44
N LEU A 101 29.44 17.22 15.53
CA LEU A 101 28.30 16.77 14.74
C LEU A 101 27.19 16.17 15.61
N PRO A 102 25.91 16.33 15.24
CA PRO A 102 24.79 15.74 15.96
C PRO A 102 24.89 14.21 16.06
N PHE A 103 24.29 13.62 17.10
CA PHE A 103 24.34 12.18 17.33
C PHE A 103 23.74 11.41 16.13
N GLY A 104 24.47 10.41 15.62
CA GLY A 104 24.06 9.64 14.44
C GLY A 104 24.47 10.24 13.08
N ALA A 105 24.97 11.49 13.04
CA ALA A 105 25.34 12.18 11.81
C ALA A 105 26.69 11.74 11.21
N LYS A 106 27.45 10.90 11.91
CA LYS A 106 28.88 10.67 11.64
C LYS A 106 29.15 10.02 10.27
N GLY A 107 28.18 9.35 9.64
CA GLY A 107 28.32 8.64 8.36
C GLY A 107 29.43 7.56 8.38
N THR A 108 29.71 6.92 7.24
CA THR A 108 30.94 6.12 7.05
C THR A 108 31.82 6.73 5.97
N TRP A 109 33.15 6.52 6.02
CA TRP A 109 34.03 6.99 4.94
C TRP A 109 33.75 6.16 3.67
N PRO A 110 33.64 6.79 2.49
CA PRO A 110 33.52 6.03 1.26
C PRO A 110 34.69 5.11 1.01
N ARG A 111 34.42 3.86 0.63
CA ARG A 111 35.44 2.80 0.48
C ARG A 111 36.37 3.06 -0.70
N CYS A 112 35.94 3.89 -1.64
CA CYS A 112 36.67 4.23 -2.85
C CYS A 112 37.77 5.27 -2.63
N VAL A 113 37.88 5.88 -1.45
CA VAL A 113 38.87 6.94 -1.17
C VAL A 113 39.81 6.55 -0.04
N LYS A 114 40.99 7.19 -0.05
CA LYS A 114 41.93 7.10 1.06
C LYS A 114 41.40 7.94 2.23
N LYS A 115 41.24 7.33 3.40
CA LYS A 115 40.96 8.04 4.65
C LYS A 115 42.21 8.84 5.07
N PRO A 116 42.13 10.16 5.29
CA PRO A 116 43.24 10.94 5.81
C PRO A 116 43.65 10.46 7.22
N THR A 117 44.95 10.23 7.43
CA THR A 117 45.48 9.61 8.66
C THR A 117 45.22 10.43 9.94
N ALA A 118 45.08 11.76 9.80
CA ALA A 118 44.93 12.71 10.90
C ALA A 118 43.47 12.91 11.36
N GLN A 119 42.48 12.31 10.67
CA GLN A 119 41.08 12.65 10.91
C GLN A 119 40.45 11.74 11.96
N ALA A 120 40.04 12.33 13.08
CA ALA A 120 39.33 11.65 14.15
C ALA A 120 38.05 10.97 13.61
N GLU A 121 37.73 9.77 14.12
CA GLU A 121 36.53 9.03 13.67
C GLU A 121 35.22 9.76 14.01
N SER A 122 35.26 10.69 14.96
CA SER A 122 34.11 11.44 15.45
C SER A 122 33.83 12.76 14.72
N GLY A 123 34.78 13.27 13.92
CA GLY A 123 34.69 14.60 13.32
C GLY A 123 33.95 14.65 11.99
N VAL A 124 33.80 15.88 11.47
CA VAL A 124 33.41 16.12 10.09
C VAL A 124 34.39 15.47 9.10
N LYS A 125 33.86 15.07 7.96
CA LYS A 125 34.56 14.36 6.89
C LYS A 125 34.51 15.22 5.64
N GLY A 126 35.63 15.75 5.22
CA GLY A 126 35.74 16.49 3.97
C GLY A 126 36.26 15.60 2.87
N PHE A 127 35.89 15.91 1.63
CA PHE A 127 36.64 15.49 0.45
C PHE A 127 37.55 16.63 0.01
N LEU A 128 38.85 16.36 0.02
CA LEU A 128 39.89 17.19 -0.58
C LEU A 128 40.72 16.27 -1.46
N ASP A 129 40.74 16.52 -2.76
CA ASP A 129 41.35 15.67 -3.78
C ASP A 129 42.80 15.27 -3.42
N LYS A 130 43.65 16.21 -3.02
CA LYS A 130 45.04 15.97 -2.60
C LYS A 130 45.19 15.00 -1.43
N ARG A 131 44.19 14.93 -0.53
CA ARG A 131 44.20 14.08 0.67
C ARG A 131 43.48 12.74 0.44
N CYS A 132 42.45 12.74 -0.41
CA CYS A 132 41.53 11.61 -0.59
C CYS A 132 41.86 10.73 -1.81
N LEU A 133 42.52 11.28 -2.84
CA LEU A 133 42.93 10.53 -4.02
C LEU A 133 44.27 9.83 -3.80
N GLU A 134 44.43 8.64 -4.39
CA GLU A 134 45.69 7.90 -4.38
C GLU A 134 46.42 8.07 -5.71
N ASN A 135 47.73 8.31 -5.64
CA ASN A 135 48.58 8.40 -6.82
C ASN A 135 48.45 7.13 -7.67
N GLY A 136 48.23 7.31 -8.97
CA GLY A 136 48.08 6.22 -9.94
C GLY A 136 46.67 5.64 -10.08
N LYS A 137 45.69 6.07 -9.26
CA LYS A 137 44.27 5.77 -9.50
C LYS A 137 43.65 6.79 -10.46
N ASP A 138 42.50 6.41 -11.03
CA ASP A 138 41.69 7.31 -11.86
C ASP A 138 41.17 8.48 -11.00
N TRP A 139 41.80 9.64 -11.17
CA TRP A 139 41.47 10.85 -10.44
C TRP A 139 40.03 11.29 -10.70
N GLU A 140 39.53 11.09 -11.91
CA GLU A 140 38.21 11.56 -12.32
C GLU A 140 37.12 10.73 -11.63
N ALA A 141 37.30 9.40 -11.61
CA ALA A 141 36.40 8.52 -10.87
C ALA A 141 36.36 8.87 -9.37
N GLY A 142 37.54 9.14 -8.78
CA GLY A 142 37.63 9.53 -7.38
C GLY A 142 36.97 10.88 -7.09
N LEU A 143 37.14 11.87 -7.98
CA LEU A 143 36.53 13.19 -7.88
C LEU A 143 35.00 13.14 -8.02
N VAL A 144 34.49 12.41 -9.01
CA VAL A 144 33.04 12.23 -9.21
C VAL A 144 32.41 11.55 -8.00
N LEU A 145 33.08 10.53 -7.44
CA LEU A 145 32.62 9.88 -6.21
C LEU A 145 32.70 10.81 -5.01
N GLY A 146 33.76 11.60 -4.89
CA GLY A 146 33.90 12.65 -3.88
C GLY A 146 32.69 13.58 -3.87
N LEU A 147 32.36 14.13 -5.04
CA LEU A 147 31.25 15.05 -5.20
C LEU A 147 29.88 14.37 -5.01
N ALA A 148 29.68 13.19 -5.61
CA ALA A 148 28.41 12.47 -5.54
C ALA A 148 28.04 12.03 -4.10
N HIS A 149 29.05 11.76 -3.28
CA HIS A 149 28.92 11.39 -1.87
C HIS A 149 29.03 12.57 -0.91
N SER A 150 29.12 13.81 -1.38
CA SER A 150 29.22 14.99 -0.52
C SER A 150 27.86 15.61 -0.23
N LEU A 151 27.67 16.05 1.01
CA LEU A 151 26.48 16.76 1.47
C LEU A 151 26.49 18.23 1.02
N LEU A 152 27.66 18.87 1.08
CA LEU A 152 27.88 20.27 0.77
C LEU A 152 28.98 20.41 -0.28
N PHE A 153 28.74 21.21 -1.31
CA PHE A 153 29.78 21.61 -2.27
C PHE A 153 30.27 23.03 -1.95
N VAL A 154 31.57 23.20 -1.73
CA VAL A 154 32.19 24.45 -1.30
C VAL A 154 33.19 24.91 -2.37
N PRO A 155 32.74 25.67 -3.38
CA PRO A 155 33.63 26.22 -4.38
C PRO A 155 34.34 27.49 -3.87
N VAL A 156 35.66 27.50 -3.99
CA VAL A 156 36.47 28.70 -3.76
C VAL A 156 36.48 29.53 -5.04
N LEU A 157 35.86 30.71 -4.99
CA LEU A 157 35.73 31.62 -6.11
C LEU A 157 36.70 32.79 -5.94
N SER A 158 37.78 32.79 -6.72
CA SER A 158 38.80 33.84 -6.68
C SER A 158 39.02 34.45 -8.06
N PHE A 159 39.27 35.76 -8.09
CA PHE A 159 39.57 36.49 -9.32
C PHE A 159 40.55 37.62 -9.02
N TYR A 160 41.73 37.58 -9.62
CA TYR A 160 42.70 38.67 -9.51
C TYR A 160 43.56 38.79 -10.78
N VAL A 161 44.17 39.96 -10.94
CA VAL A 161 44.97 40.30 -12.13
C VAL A 161 46.41 40.48 -11.69
N GLU A 162 47.28 39.61 -12.19
CA GLU A 162 48.73 39.75 -12.07
C GLU A 162 49.26 40.41 -13.33
N THR A 163 50.08 41.44 -13.18
CA THR A 163 50.81 42.00 -14.32
C THR A 163 52.16 41.32 -14.35
N ASP A 164 52.45 40.60 -15.43
CA ASP A 164 53.76 39.97 -15.63
C ASP A 164 54.82 41.08 -15.71
N GLU A 165 55.74 41.11 -14.74
CA GLU A 165 56.76 42.16 -14.65
C GLU A 165 57.66 42.22 -15.89
N THR A 166 57.83 41.10 -16.59
CA THR A 166 58.71 41.01 -17.75
C THR A 166 58.04 41.44 -19.04
N THR A 167 56.76 41.12 -19.21
CA THR A 167 56.03 41.38 -20.47
C THR A 167 55.03 42.52 -20.39
N GLY A 168 54.68 42.97 -19.18
CA GLY A 168 53.58 43.91 -18.92
C GLY A 168 52.19 43.32 -19.22
N ALA A 169 52.11 42.04 -19.60
CA ALA A 169 50.85 41.40 -19.93
C ALA A 169 50.04 41.13 -18.65
N LYS A 170 48.75 41.47 -18.70
CA LYS A 170 47.81 41.14 -17.62
C LYS A 170 47.44 39.67 -17.72
N ARG A 171 47.77 38.89 -16.69
CA ARG A 171 47.31 37.51 -16.52
C ARG A 171 46.20 37.49 -15.49
N PHE A 172 45.09 36.88 -15.87
CA PHE A 172 43.98 36.63 -14.95
C PHE A 172 44.25 35.34 -14.21
N LYS A 173 44.19 35.41 -12.88
CA LYS A 173 44.50 34.34 -11.95
C LYS A 173 43.32 34.07 -11.03
N GLY A 174 43.37 32.91 -10.40
CA GLY A 174 42.32 32.41 -9.54
C GLY A 174 41.37 31.46 -10.25
N SER A 175 40.53 30.79 -9.49
CA SER A 175 39.58 29.81 -10.00
C SER A 175 38.68 30.36 -11.10
N LEU A 176 38.23 31.61 -11.00
CA LEU A 176 37.44 32.30 -12.03
C LEU A 176 38.31 33.04 -13.05
N GLY A 177 39.44 33.61 -12.64
CA GLY A 177 40.33 34.35 -13.54
C GLY A 177 40.88 33.46 -14.65
N GLU A 178 41.25 32.23 -14.33
CA GLU A 178 41.77 31.28 -15.31
C GLU A 178 40.70 30.78 -16.30
N LEU A 179 39.40 30.86 -15.95
CA LEU A 179 38.30 30.53 -16.88
C LEU A 179 38.22 31.49 -18.07
N LEU A 180 38.81 32.69 -17.98
CA LEU A 180 38.90 33.61 -19.11
C LEU A 180 39.71 33.04 -20.27
N SER A 181 40.73 32.21 -19.97
CA SER A 181 41.54 31.57 -21.01
C SER A 181 40.73 30.62 -21.91
N LEU A 182 39.59 30.11 -21.41
CA LEU A 182 38.66 29.30 -22.19
C LEU A 182 37.93 30.08 -23.30
N ALA A 183 38.03 31.42 -23.33
CA ALA A 183 37.58 32.22 -24.47
C ALA A 183 38.50 32.09 -25.69
N GLU A 184 39.78 31.79 -25.47
CA GLU A 184 40.78 31.69 -26.54
C GLU A 184 40.98 30.23 -26.93
N GLU A 185 41.16 29.35 -25.95
CA GLU A 185 41.43 27.93 -26.14
C GLU A 185 40.45 27.09 -25.32
N ASP A 186 39.45 26.51 -25.97
CA ASP A 186 38.52 25.60 -25.29
C ASP A 186 39.27 24.32 -24.93
N ARG A 187 39.35 24.03 -23.63
CA ARG A 187 39.96 22.83 -23.05
C ARG A 187 39.07 22.36 -21.90
N ILE A 188 39.26 21.12 -21.47
CA ILE A 188 38.57 20.62 -20.28
C ILE A 188 39.15 21.34 -19.07
N ASP A 189 38.31 22.13 -18.39
CA ASP A 189 38.68 22.80 -17.15
C ASP A 189 38.03 22.09 -15.96
N ASN A 190 38.86 21.54 -15.06
CA ASN A 190 38.37 20.70 -13.96
C ASN A 190 37.50 21.47 -12.95
N VAL A 191 37.82 22.74 -12.69
CA VAL A 191 37.02 23.58 -11.77
C VAL A 191 35.64 23.86 -12.37
N LEU A 192 35.59 24.23 -13.66
CA LEU A 192 34.32 24.39 -14.35
C LEU A 192 33.53 23.08 -14.43
N LEU A 193 34.21 21.95 -14.67
CA LEU A 193 33.62 20.62 -14.68
C LEU A 193 32.93 20.30 -13.34
N GLU A 194 33.61 20.53 -12.22
CA GLU A 194 33.06 20.36 -10.87
C GLU A 194 31.84 21.25 -10.64
N TYR A 195 31.89 22.53 -11.06
CA TYR A 195 30.76 23.45 -10.89
C TYR A 195 29.52 22.96 -11.65
N ILE A 196 29.70 22.51 -12.90
CA ILE A 196 28.61 21.98 -13.71
C ILE A 196 28.01 20.74 -13.04
N ILE A 197 28.85 19.78 -12.62
CA ILE A 197 28.36 18.54 -12.00
C ILE A 197 27.64 18.86 -10.70
N ALA A 198 28.19 19.73 -9.84
CA ALA A 198 27.60 20.09 -8.56
C ALA A 198 26.22 20.75 -8.72
N ILE A 199 26.09 21.69 -9.66
CA ILE A 199 24.80 22.33 -9.97
C ILE A 199 23.75 21.31 -10.41
N GLU A 200 24.10 20.45 -11.36
CA GLU A 200 23.13 19.51 -11.92
C GLU A 200 22.81 18.37 -10.92
N TRP A 201 23.79 17.95 -10.13
CA TRP A 201 23.60 16.95 -9.09
C TRP A 201 22.75 17.46 -7.92
N CYS A 202 22.93 18.72 -7.52
CA CYS A 202 22.13 19.35 -6.47
C CYS A 202 20.64 19.52 -6.88
N ARG A 203 20.35 19.55 -8.18
CA ARG A 203 18.98 19.65 -8.71
C ARG A 203 18.25 18.32 -8.83
N LYS A 204 18.99 17.21 -8.86
CA LYS A 204 18.40 15.88 -8.98
C LYS A 204 17.82 15.47 -7.62
N GLU A 205 16.57 15.01 -7.63
CA GLU A 205 15.94 14.50 -6.42
C GLU A 205 16.65 13.25 -5.89
N GLY A 206 16.80 13.17 -4.56
CA GLY A 206 17.37 12.01 -3.88
C GLY A 206 18.89 11.91 -3.94
N THR A 207 19.62 12.98 -4.26
CA THR A 207 21.09 13.01 -4.13
C THR A 207 21.52 13.31 -2.69
N HIS A 208 22.79 13.05 -2.37
CA HIS A 208 23.36 13.46 -1.08
C HIS A 208 23.66 14.97 -1.04
N LEU A 209 23.99 15.57 -2.18
CA LEU A 209 24.37 16.98 -2.28
C LEU A 209 23.15 17.89 -2.08
N GLN A 210 23.04 18.49 -0.90
CA GLN A 210 21.91 19.32 -0.50
C GLN A 210 22.13 20.80 -0.78
N SER A 211 23.39 21.26 -0.73
CA SER A 211 23.71 22.69 -0.86
C SER A 211 25.03 22.95 -1.60
N ILE A 212 25.12 24.17 -2.12
CA ILE A 212 26.33 24.79 -2.64
C ILE A 212 26.62 26.03 -1.77
N PHE A 213 27.86 26.21 -1.32
CA PHE A 213 28.26 27.32 -0.44
C PHE A 213 29.59 27.94 -0.92
N PRO A 214 29.54 28.93 -1.83
CA PRO A 214 30.74 29.56 -2.38
C PRO A 214 31.50 30.39 -1.34
N ILE A 215 32.83 30.38 -1.42
CA ILE A 215 33.73 31.28 -0.69
C ILE A 215 34.28 32.31 -1.68
N LEU A 216 34.03 33.59 -1.44
CA LEU A 216 34.45 34.66 -2.35
C LEU A 216 35.78 35.28 -1.89
N LEU A 217 36.81 35.24 -2.74
CA LEU A 217 38.16 35.71 -2.41
C LEU A 217 38.68 36.77 -3.39
N GLY A 218 39.16 37.89 -2.85
CA GLY A 218 40.05 38.80 -3.57
C GLY A 218 41.52 38.35 -3.48
N PRO A 219 42.46 39.09 -4.09
CA PRO A 219 43.89 38.83 -3.94
C PRO A 219 44.35 38.88 -2.48
N ARG A 220 45.29 38.00 -2.13
CA ARG A 220 45.95 37.94 -0.82
C ARG A 220 46.98 39.07 -0.72
N GLY A 221 46.85 39.92 0.28
CA GLY A 221 47.84 40.96 0.60
C GLY A 221 49.07 40.38 1.30
N ASP A 222 50.12 41.20 1.40
CA ASP A 222 51.37 40.83 2.08
C ASP A 222 51.19 40.56 3.58
N ASP A 223 50.14 41.13 4.18
CA ASP A 223 49.73 40.90 5.56
C ASP A 223 48.98 39.57 5.76
N GLY A 224 48.78 38.80 4.68
CA GLY A 224 48.05 37.54 4.66
C GLY A 224 46.54 37.70 4.64
N THR A 225 46.01 38.94 4.63
CA THR A 225 44.56 39.20 4.54
C THR A 225 44.08 39.09 3.10
N PHE A 226 42.82 38.70 2.91
CA PHE A 226 42.20 38.66 1.59
C PHE A 226 41.41 39.95 1.35
N SER A 227 41.68 40.61 0.24
CA SER A 227 40.88 41.76 -0.20
C SER A 227 39.48 41.33 -0.64
N GLU A 228 38.59 42.32 -0.85
CA GLU A 228 37.22 42.06 -1.28
C GLU A 228 37.18 41.43 -2.68
N PHE A 229 36.25 40.50 -2.88
CA PHE A 229 36.06 39.82 -4.15
C PHE A 229 35.65 40.79 -5.27
N SER A 230 36.33 40.72 -6.41
CA SER A 230 36.10 41.63 -7.53
C SER A 230 34.93 41.19 -8.41
N TRP A 231 33.77 41.84 -8.24
CA TRP A 231 32.57 41.60 -9.05
C TRP A 231 32.72 41.98 -10.53
N SER A 232 33.69 42.85 -10.86
CA SER A 232 33.96 43.23 -12.25
C SER A 232 34.50 42.06 -13.08
N GLY A 233 35.24 41.13 -12.45
CA GLY A 233 35.78 39.94 -13.10
C GLY A 233 34.69 39.01 -13.66
N ILE A 234 33.55 38.89 -12.98
CA ILE A 234 32.42 38.07 -13.45
C ILE A 234 31.88 38.60 -14.80
N ARG A 235 31.88 39.92 -14.99
CA ARG A 235 31.41 40.53 -16.25
C ARG A 235 32.32 40.19 -17.44
N MET A 236 33.58 39.86 -17.16
CA MET A 236 34.56 39.50 -18.19
C MET A 236 34.46 38.03 -18.60
N LEU A 237 33.79 37.18 -17.81
CA LEU A 237 33.71 35.74 -18.08
C LEU A 237 33.10 35.45 -19.46
N PRO A 238 33.54 34.38 -20.14
CA PRO A 238 33.10 34.13 -21.51
C PRO A 238 31.59 33.88 -21.60
N GLU A 239 30.93 34.55 -22.54
CA GLU A 239 29.50 34.36 -22.87
C GLU A 239 29.28 33.23 -23.90
N ARG A 240 30.25 32.31 -23.99
CA ARG A 240 30.14 31.09 -24.81
C ARG A 240 30.24 29.85 -23.90
N PRO A 241 29.62 28.72 -24.29
CA PRO A 241 29.83 27.44 -23.61
C PRO A 241 31.27 26.95 -23.80
N SER A 242 31.84 26.25 -22.81
CA SER A 242 33.00 25.39 -23.01
C SER A 242 32.49 24.05 -23.54
N VAL A 243 32.69 23.76 -24.83
CA VAL A 243 32.13 22.58 -25.48
C VAL A 243 32.76 21.33 -24.89
N LEU A 244 34.09 21.30 -24.77
CA LEU A 244 34.81 20.14 -24.25
C LEU A 244 34.46 19.84 -22.78
N THR A 245 34.38 20.88 -21.94
CA THR A 245 33.99 20.69 -20.53
C THR A 245 32.54 20.24 -20.40
N ASN A 246 31.61 20.83 -21.16
CA ASN A 246 30.19 20.45 -21.15
C ASN A 246 29.98 19.02 -21.67
N GLU A 247 30.72 18.58 -22.68
CA GLU A 247 30.66 17.20 -23.16
C GLU A 247 31.17 16.21 -22.12
N ARG A 248 32.27 16.53 -21.42
CA ARG A 248 32.77 15.69 -20.33
C ARG A 248 31.78 15.63 -19.16
N ALA A 249 31.23 16.78 -18.77
CA ALA A 249 30.21 16.86 -17.73
C ALA A 249 28.96 16.04 -18.10
N ALA A 250 28.51 16.11 -19.36
CA ALA A 250 27.37 15.33 -19.84
C ALA A 250 27.61 13.82 -19.75
N ALA A 251 28.82 13.36 -20.08
CA ALA A 251 29.18 11.94 -19.94
C ALA A 251 29.10 11.47 -18.47
N ILE A 252 29.65 12.26 -17.54
CA ILE A 252 29.62 11.96 -16.10
C ILE A 252 28.18 11.98 -15.57
N LEU A 253 27.41 13.03 -15.88
CA LEU A 253 26.02 13.17 -15.43
C LEU A 253 25.13 12.05 -15.97
N SER A 254 25.38 11.57 -17.18
CA SER A 254 24.72 10.40 -17.75
C SER A 254 25.04 9.13 -16.94
N MET A 255 26.30 8.93 -16.53
CA MET A 255 26.68 7.80 -15.65
C MET A 255 26.02 7.89 -14.26
N LEU A 256 25.78 9.12 -13.79
CA LEU A 256 25.06 9.41 -12.55
C LEU A 256 23.52 9.37 -12.69
N ASP A 257 23.00 8.95 -13.86
CA ASP A 257 21.57 8.80 -14.15
C ASP A 257 20.79 10.13 -14.06
N VAL A 258 21.40 11.25 -14.44
CA VAL A 258 20.73 12.55 -14.55
C VAL A 258 19.90 12.60 -15.83
N ASP A 259 18.73 13.24 -15.79
CA ASP A 259 17.80 13.27 -16.92
C ASP A 259 18.41 13.92 -18.16
N GLU A 260 18.17 13.32 -19.33
CA GLU A 260 18.76 13.78 -20.59
C GLU A 260 18.33 15.22 -20.91
N LYS A 261 17.11 15.65 -20.56
CA LYS A 261 16.69 17.06 -20.81
C LYS A 261 17.48 18.03 -19.95
N GLN A 262 17.78 17.64 -18.72
CA GLN A 262 18.64 18.42 -17.82
C GLN A 262 20.06 18.54 -18.39
N ILE A 263 20.61 17.44 -18.91
CA ILE A 263 21.93 17.41 -19.57
C ILE A 263 21.95 18.31 -20.82
N GLN A 264 20.93 18.25 -21.67
CA GLN A 264 20.85 19.07 -22.89
C GLN A 264 20.72 20.56 -22.57
N SER A 265 19.96 20.92 -21.53
CA SER A 265 19.87 22.31 -21.04
C SER A 265 21.21 22.81 -20.51
N MET A 266 21.94 21.96 -19.78
CA MET A 266 23.28 22.25 -19.29
C MET A 266 24.27 22.54 -20.43
N LYS A 267 24.26 21.74 -21.51
CA LYS A 267 25.21 21.89 -22.63
C LYS A 267 25.19 23.26 -23.31
N GLN A 268 24.04 23.94 -23.28
CA GLN A 268 23.87 25.27 -23.87
C GLN A 268 24.32 26.41 -22.95
N ARG A 269 24.69 26.11 -21.70
CA ARG A 269 25.04 27.12 -20.70
C ARG A 269 26.44 27.67 -20.94
N THR A 270 26.54 28.99 -20.91
CA THR A 270 27.83 29.70 -20.99
C THR A 270 28.61 29.56 -19.70
N ILE A 271 29.93 29.78 -19.76
CA ILE A 271 30.80 29.76 -18.57
C ILE A 271 30.29 30.78 -17.53
N LYS A 272 29.99 32.01 -17.98
CA LYS A 272 29.43 33.07 -17.14
C LYS A 272 28.13 32.65 -16.46
N GLN A 273 27.18 32.07 -17.19
CA GLN A 273 25.91 31.61 -16.62
C GLN A 273 26.09 30.50 -15.57
N THR A 274 27.05 29.59 -15.76
CA THR A 274 27.38 28.56 -14.77
C THR A 274 27.86 29.20 -13.46
N VAL A 275 28.78 30.17 -13.53
CA VAL A 275 29.29 30.88 -12.35
C VAL A 275 28.20 31.71 -11.68
N GLU A 276 27.37 32.41 -12.46
CA GLU A 276 26.21 33.16 -11.93
C GLU A 276 25.22 32.25 -11.19
N MET A 277 25.09 30.98 -11.60
CA MET A 277 24.27 30.02 -10.88
C MET A 277 24.87 29.58 -9.55
N ILE A 278 26.21 29.40 -9.45
CA ILE A 278 26.88 29.17 -8.16
C ILE A 278 26.64 30.37 -7.23
N LEU A 279 26.73 31.59 -7.75
CA LEU A 279 26.59 32.82 -6.98
C LEU A 279 25.16 33.12 -6.50
N LYS A 280 24.14 32.40 -7.01
CA LYS A 280 22.77 32.46 -6.48
C LYS A 280 22.64 31.79 -5.10
N HIS A 281 23.63 31.01 -4.70
CA HIS A 281 23.67 30.37 -3.39
C HIS A 281 24.24 31.31 -2.32
N GLN A 282 23.94 31.03 -1.05
CA GLN A 282 24.50 31.79 0.07
C GLN A 282 26.02 31.67 0.09
N ALA A 283 26.73 32.79 0.14
CA ALA A 283 28.18 32.85 0.03
C ALA A 283 28.84 33.28 1.35
N CYS A 284 30.07 32.81 1.57
CA CYS A 284 30.97 33.33 2.59
C CYS A 284 31.73 34.53 2.02
N LYS A 285 31.63 35.69 2.70
CA LYS A 285 32.30 36.93 2.27
C LYS A 285 33.29 37.39 3.35
N PRO A 286 34.57 37.62 3.01
CA PRO A 286 35.55 38.17 3.95
C PRO A 286 35.11 39.48 4.60
N SER A 287 34.31 40.29 3.89
CA SER A 287 33.76 41.56 4.39
C SER A 287 32.79 41.42 5.58
N GLU A 288 32.28 40.21 5.83
CA GLU A 288 31.37 39.90 6.94
C GLU A 288 32.13 39.38 8.18
N MET A 289 33.45 39.22 8.08
CA MET A 289 34.33 38.76 9.15
C MET A 289 34.58 39.87 10.17
N LYS A 290 34.68 39.52 11.46
CA LYS A 290 35.06 40.49 12.48
C LYS A 290 36.56 40.82 12.39
N PRO A 291 37.00 42.04 12.78
CA PRO A 291 38.41 42.43 12.66
C PRO A 291 39.40 41.54 13.45
N ASP A 292 38.93 40.88 14.51
CA ASP A 292 39.71 40.01 15.39
C ASP A 292 39.64 38.51 15.03
N GLU A 293 38.79 38.15 14.06
CA GLU A 293 38.57 36.76 13.67
C GLU A 293 39.55 36.34 12.57
N GLN A 294 40.13 35.16 12.68
CA GLN A 294 40.99 34.61 11.62
C GLN A 294 40.13 34.10 10.47
N PHE A 295 40.58 34.35 9.24
CA PHE A 295 39.84 33.99 8.02
C PHE A 295 39.47 32.49 7.94
N LEU A 296 40.40 31.61 8.31
CA LEU A 296 40.17 30.17 8.29
C LEU A 296 39.14 29.74 9.34
N ASP A 297 39.26 30.23 10.59
CA ASP A 297 38.29 29.98 11.67
C ASP A 297 36.88 30.45 11.26
N TYR A 298 36.77 31.65 10.68
CA TYR A 298 35.51 32.21 10.19
C TYR A 298 34.86 31.32 9.12
N CYS A 299 35.61 30.99 8.06
CA CYS A 299 35.10 30.15 6.97
C CYS A 299 34.75 28.75 7.45
N ALA A 300 35.59 28.14 8.29
CA ALA A 300 35.34 26.84 8.89
C ALA A 300 34.05 26.83 9.72
N GLY A 301 33.84 27.86 10.54
CA GLY A 301 32.62 28.05 11.32
C GLY A 301 31.37 28.12 10.45
N LYS A 302 31.41 28.88 9.35
CA LYS A 302 30.29 29.03 8.40
C LYS A 302 30.00 27.75 7.62
N ILE A 303 31.04 27.05 7.15
CA ILE A 303 30.88 25.76 6.46
C ILE A 303 30.24 24.75 7.39
N LEU A 304 30.68 24.68 8.66
CA LEU A 304 30.10 23.77 9.64
C LEU A 304 28.64 24.10 9.97
N ASP A 305 28.25 25.37 10.00
CA ASP A 305 26.85 25.75 10.18
C ASP A 305 25.96 25.22 9.05
N VAL A 306 26.45 25.29 7.80
CA VAL A 306 25.76 24.76 6.63
C VAL A 306 25.71 23.23 6.65
N VAL A 307 26.81 22.57 7.01
CA VAL A 307 26.89 21.11 7.16
C VAL A 307 25.93 20.62 8.24
N ILE A 308 25.91 21.24 9.42
CA ILE A 308 25.04 20.84 10.52
C ILE A 308 23.58 21.03 10.12
N ARG A 309 23.23 22.17 9.51
CA ARG A 309 21.88 22.42 8.99
C ARG A 309 21.43 21.35 7.99
N ASP A 310 22.30 20.99 7.05
CA ASP A 310 21.96 20.00 6.01
C ASP A 310 21.95 18.57 6.57
N LEU A 311 22.80 18.27 7.55
CA LEU A 311 22.75 17.02 8.31
C LEU A 311 21.47 16.94 9.13
N GLU A 312 21.07 18.02 9.81
CA GLU A 312 19.80 18.09 10.51
C GLU A 312 18.67 17.84 9.52
N ARG A 313 18.64 18.46 8.33
CA ARG A 313 17.63 18.14 7.30
C ARG A 313 17.64 16.68 6.85
N LEU A 314 18.83 16.07 6.71
CA LEU A 314 18.96 14.66 6.35
C LEU A 314 18.64 13.70 7.50
N LEU A 315 18.86 14.09 8.76
CA LEU A 315 18.52 13.31 9.95
C LEU A 315 17.04 13.46 10.28
N LEU A 316 16.49 14.66 10.04
CA LEU A 316 15.08 15.00 9.96
C LEU A 316 14.46 14.47 8.65
N ASP A 317 15.07 13.45 8.03
CA ASP A 317 14.41 12.66 7.00
C ASP A 317 12.99 12.39 7.51
N PRO A 318 11.94 12.77 6.75
CA PRO A 318 10.54 12.48 7.06
C PRO A 318 10.25 11.00 7.40
N ASN A 319 11.26 10.15 7.33
CA ASN A 319 11.35 8.79 7.83
C ASN A 319 11.66 8.63 9.34
N GLU A 320 11.71 9.69 10.16
CA GLU A 320 11.61 9.53 11.62
C GLU A 320 10.37 8.67 11.96
N PHE A 321 10.50 7.80 12.96
CA PHE A 321 9.52 6.75 13.27
C PHE A 321 8.07 7.28 13.34
N ALA A 322 7.89 8.50 13.84
CA ALA A 322 6.60 9.19 13.95
C ALA A 322 5.89 9.44 12.60
N PHE A 323 6.65 9.70 11.52
CA PHE A 323 6.10 9.97 10.19
C PHE A 323 6.06 8.77 9.24
N LYS A 324 6.72 7.67 9.58
CA LYS A 324 6.49 6.36 8.92
C LYS A 324 5.11 5.77 9.24
N THR A 325 4.48 6.29 10.29
CA THR A 325 3.11 5.95 10.63
C THR A 325 2.17 6.57 9.59
N PRO A 326 1.03 5.94 9.28
CA PRO A 326 0.13 6.52 8.29
C PRO A 326 -0.52 7.83 8.78
N GLY A 327 -0.66 8.00 10.10
CA GLY A 327 -1.09 9.27 10.68
C GLY A 327 -0.07 10.37 10.47
N GLY A 328 1.22 10.02 10.58
CA GLY A 328 2.30 10.96 10.36
C GLY A 328 2.46 11.32 8.88
N LEU A 329 2.30 10.37 7.96
CA LEU A 329 2.23 10.67 6.52
C LEU A 329 1.07 11.63 6.20
N GLU A 330 -0.09 11.46 6.84
CA GLU A 330 -1.21 12.39 6.71
C GLU A 330 -0.85 13.80 7.25
N VAL A 331 -0.06 13.90 8.33
CA VAL A 331 0.45 15.18 8.86
C VAL A 331 1.45 15.83 7.89
N LEU A 332 2.41 15.08 7.34
CA LEU A 332 3.37 15.59 6.36
C LEU A 332 2.66 16.13 5.11
N GLN A 333 1.70 15.36 4.58
CA GLN A 333 0.91 15.79 3.43
C GLN A 333 0.13 17.07 3.76
N TRP A 334 -0.46 17.18 4.96
CA TRP A 334 -1.14 18.40 5.39
C TRP A 334 -0.18 19.59 5.52
N LEU A 335 1.02 19.39 6.08
CA LEU A 335 2.03 20.43 6.16
C LEU A 335 2.50 20.89 4.78
N GLU A 336 2.69 19.96 3.84
CA GLU A 336 3.02 20.27 2.46
C GLU A 336 1.90 21.09 1.77
N GLU A 337 0.65 20.67 1.92
CA GLU A 337 -0.53 21.40 1.42
C GLU A 337 -0.62 22.83 1.96
N CYS A 338 -0.15 23.07 3.20
CA CYS A 338 -0.11 24.37 3.83
C CYS A 338 1.19 25.17 3.57
N GLY A 339 2.18 24.61 2.87
CA GLY A 339 3.51 25.24 2.71
C GLY A 339 4.33 25.32 4.01
N LEU A 340 4.03 24.44 4.97
CA LEU A 340 4.61 24.38 6.32
C LEU A 340 5.48 23.13 6.54
N LEU A 341 5.93 22.47 5.46
CA LEU A 341 6.72 21.23 5.56
C LEU A 341 7.98 21.40 6.43
N GLY A 342 8.56 22.61 6.48
CA GLY A 342 9.69 22.94 7.35
C GLY A 342 9.42 22.81 8.86
N LEU A 343 8.15 22.75 9.29
CA LEU A 343 7.74 22.59 10.69
C LEU A 343 7.56 21.12 11.11
N SER A 344 7.80 20.16 10.21
CA SER A 344 7.61 18.73 10.45
C SER A 344 8.41 18.23 11.67
N HIS A 345 9.69 18.59 11.77
CA HIS A 345 10.57 18.21 12.89
C HIS A 345 10.05 18.67 14.25
N MET A 346 9.55 19.90 14.32
CA MET A 346 8.99 20.48 15.52
C MET A 346 7.74 19.70 15.95
N LEU A 347 6.88 19.30 15.00
CA LEU A 347 5.72 18.46 15.30
C LEU A 347 6.11 17.07 15.79
N VAL A 348 7.19 16.47 15.28
CA VAL A 348 7.70 15.17 15.77
C VAL A 348 8.25 15.27 17.19
N LYS A 349 9.07 16.30 17.45
CA LYS A 349 9.64 16.57 18.79
C LYS A 349 8.56 16.66 19.87
N HIS A 350 7.37 17.14 19.50
CA HIS A 350 6.21 17.27 20.37
C HIS A 350 5.17 16.14 20.19
N HIS A 351 5.56 15.01 19.59
CA HIS A 351 4.75 13.80 19.40
C HIS A 351 3.41 14.02 18.67
N VAL A 352 3.36 15.00 17.76
CA VAL A 352 2.20 15.31 16.90
C VAL A 352 2.26 14.46 15.63
N ASP A 353 2.04 13.17 15.80
CA ASP A 353 2.16 12.12 14.78
C ASP A 353 0.84 11.79 14.05
N SER A 354 -0.21 12.59 14.24
CA SER A 354 -1.50 12.39 13.56
C SER A 354 -2.26 13.70 13.39
N LEU A 355 -3.10 13.76 12.35
CA LEU A 355 -3.97 14.92 12.13
C LEU A 355 -4.94 15.16 13.28
N TYR A 356 -5.31 14.11 14.03
CA TYR A 356 -6.11 14.26 15.24
C TYR A 356 -5.35 15.00 16.34
N LYS A 357 -4.09 14.65 16.60
CA LYS A 357 -3.27 15.40 17.56
C LYS A 357 -3.03 16.82 17.07
N ALA A 358 -2.68 17.02 15.80
CA ALA A 358 -2.45 18.33 15.21
C ALA A 358 -3.67 19.25 15.32
N ALA A 359 -4.87 18.74 15.03
CA ALA A 359 -6.10 19.49 15.16
C ALA A 359 -6.50 19.80 16.60
N ASN A 360 -5.98 19.07 17.60
CA ASN A 360 -6.24 19.34 19.01
C ASN A 360 -5.19 20.22 19.68
N LEU A 361 -4.17 20.67 18.95
CA LEU A 361 -3.22 21.66 19.46
C LEU A 361 -3.96 22.96 19.82
N THR A 362 -3.66 23.45 21.02
CA THR A 362 -4.09 24.76 21.51
C THR A 362 -3.10 25.83 21.08
N ASP A 363 -3.51 27.10 21.16
CA ASP A 363 -2.61 28.22 20.84
C ASP A 363 -1.39 28.27 21.78
N ASN A 364 -1.56 27.78 23.02
CA ASN A 364 -0.51 27.64 24.00
C ASN A 364 0.46 26.51 23.63
N ASP A 365 -0.03 25.35 23.20
CA ASP A 365 0.84 24.26 22.72
C ASP A 365 1.72 24.75 21.56
N VAL A 366 1.12 25.42 20.57
CA VAL A 366 1.89 26.00 19.45
C VAL A 366 2.91 27.01 19.97
N HIS A 367 2.54 27.86 20.93
CA HIS A 367 3.47 28.82 21.50
C HIS A 367 4.65 28.13 22.21
N GLU A 368 4.39 27.12 23.04
CA GLU A 368 5.38 26.32 23.75
C GLU A 368 6.30 25.56 22.78
N MET A 369 5.75 25.02 21.69
CA MET A 369 6.54 24.40 20.62
C MET A 369 7.57 25.38 20.04
N PHE A 370 7.12 26.58 19.65
CA PHE A 370 8.01 27.63 19.14
C PHE A 370 8.90 28.26 20.22
N ALA A 371 8.52 28.23 21.50
CA ALA A 371 9.36 28.69 22.61
C ALA A 371 10.51 27.71 22.86
N SER A 372 10.22 26.40 22.91
CA SER A 372 11.20 25.33 23.09
C SER A 372 12.27 25.28 21.99
N GLU A 373 11.94 25.81 20.81
CA GLU A 373 12.87 25.94 19.70
C GLU A 373 13.69 27.23 19.72
N ARG A 374 13.17 28.29 20.37
CA ARG A 374 13.87 29.58 20.53
C ARG A 374 15.01 29.48 21.54
N GLU A 375 14.92 28.59 22.51
CA GLU A 375 15.98 28.38 23.52
C GLU A 375 17.28 27.84 22.93
N GLY A 376 17.28 27.33 21.68
CA GLY A 376 18.45 26.74 21.03
C GLY A 376 19.00 27.46 19.79
N GLN A 377 18.39 28.55 19.30
CA GLN A 377 18.80 29.21 18.04
C GLN A 377 18.80 30.74 18.11
N ASP A 378 19.68 31.36 17.30
CA ASP A 378 19.85 32.82 17.18
C ASP A 378 18.51 33.54 16.91
N LEU A 379 18.21 34.55 17.73
CA LEU A 379 16.93 35.28 17.82
C LEU A 379 16.43 35.94 16.51
N PHE A 380 17.24 36.00 15.46
CA PHE A 380 17.00 36.83 14.27
C PHE A 380 16.44 36.10 13.04
N SER A 381 16.26 34.77 13.06
CA SER A 381 15.50 34.09 12.01
C SER A 381 14.00 34.15 12.31
N CYS A 382 13.26 34.98 11.56
CA CYS A 382 11.90 35.39 11.88
C CYS A 382 10.87 34.24 11.81
N ARG A 383 10.64 33.54 12.94
CA ARG A 383 9.69 32.42 13.09
C ARG A 383 8.25 32.83 13.41
N LYS A 384 7.98 34.10 13.74
CA LYS A 384 6.62 34.56 14.08
C LYS A 384 5.61 34.35 12.93
N GLY A 385 6.05 34.52 11.67
CA GLY A 385 5.21 34.27 10.51
C GLY A 385 4.80 32.79 10.39
N GLN A 386 5.73 31.88 10.64
CA GLN A 386 5.46 30.43 10.64
C GLN A 386 4.58 30.00 11.83
N GLU A 387 4.75 30.62 13.01
CA GLU A 387 3.90 30.40 14.18
C GLU A 387 2.43 30.77 13.88
N VAL A 388 2.21 31.95 13.30
CA VAL A 388 0.87 32.41 12.90
C VAL A 388 0.30 31.51 11.79
N ALA A 389 1.11 31.16 10.78
CA ALA A 389 0.68 30.29 9.70
C ALA A 389 0.28 28.88 10.20
N LEU A 390 1.02 28.31 11.16
CA LEU A 390 0.67 27.03 11.78
C LEU A 390 -0.65 27.13 12.56
N ARG A 391 -0.87 28.21 13.33
CA ARG A 391 -2.15 28.42 14.03
C ARG A 391 -3.33 28.50 13.06
N MET A 392 -3.18 29.23 11.96
CA MET A 392 -4.21 29.31 10.91
C MET A 392 -4.48 27.94 10.28
N ALA A 393 -3.43 27.18 9.96
CA ALA A 393 -3.55 25.84 9.41
C ALA A 393 -4.25 24.88 10.38
N ILE A 394 -3.96 24.95 11.69
CA ILE A 394 -4.62 24.14 12.73
C ILE A 394 -6.10 24.50 12.85
N ALA A 395 -6.44 25.80 12.81
CA ALA A 395 -7.82 26.26 12.85
C ALA A 395 -8.63 25.74 11.66
N GLU A 396 -8.04 25.71 10.45
CA GLU A 396 -8.66 25.10 9.28
C GLU A 396 -8.81 23.58 9.45
N LEU A 397 -7.75 22.91 9.92
CA LEU A 397 -7.72 21.45 10.12
C LEU A 397 -8.79 20.95 11.11
N LYS A 398 -9.14 21.75 12.13
CA LYS A 398 -10.24 21.46 13.08
C LYS A 398 -11.60 21.25 12.38
N GLY A 399 -11.83 21.92 11.25
CA GLY A 399 -13.04 21.76 10.44
C GLY A 399 -13.02 20.56 9.49
N GLN A 400 -11.85 19.97 9.24
CA GLN A 400 -11.70 18.92 8.24
C GLN A 400 -12.01 17.53 8.81
N LYS A 401 -12.79 16.71 8.09
CA LYS A 401 -13.17 15.36 8.56
C LYS A 401 -11.99 14.40 8.74
N ARG A 402 -10.85 14.65 8.08
CA ARG A 402 -9.65 13.81 8.16
C ARG A 402 -8.92 13.91 9.52
N SER A 403 -9.15 14.98 10.28
CA SER A 403 -8.58 15.15 11.63
C SER A 403 -9.34 14.39 12.72
N ASN A 404 -10.51 13.83 12.42
CA ASN A 404 -11.22 12.97 13.38
C ASN A 404 -10.43 11.68 13.65
N ARG A 405 -10.62 11.09 14.84
CA ARG A 405 -10.11 9.74 15.17
C ARG A 405 -10.49 8.72 14.10
N TYR A 406 -9.67 7.71 13.84
CA TYR A 406 -9.93 6.69 12.82
C TYR A 406 -11.24 5.95 13.09
N SER A 407 -11.58 5.64 14.34
CA SER A 407 -12.88 5.02 14.66
C SER A 407 -14.06 5.92 14.30
N GLN A 408 -13.93 7.24 14.50
CA GLN A 408 -14.94 8.22 14.14
C GLN A 408 -15.02 8.40 12.62
N ARG A 409 -13.87 8.48 11.93
CA ARG A 409 -13.78 8.48 10.46
C ARG A 409 -14.43 7.23 9.87
N LEU A 410 -14.22 6.05 10.45
CA LEU A 410 -14.89 4.82 10.05
C LEU A 410 -16.41 5.00 10.17
N LEU A 411 -16.92 5.42 11.33
CA LEU A 411 -18.36 5.60 11.56
C LEU A 411 -19.01 6.60 10.58
N ASP A 412 -18.32 7.69 10.29
CA ASP A 412 -18.78 8.76 9.39
C ASP A 412 -18.50 8.47 7.91
N PHE A 413 -17.73 7.43 7.60
CA PHE A 413 -17.36 7.09 6.24
C PHE A 413 -18.61 6.86 5.38
N LYS A 414 -18.71 7.63 4.30
CA LYS A 414 -19.71 7.49 3.25
C LYS A 414 -18.97 7.12 1.98
N ASP A 415 -19.27 5.94 1.45
CA ASP A 415 -18.61 5.44 0.24
C ASP A 415 -19.18 6.13 -1.01
N SER A 416 -18.87 7.41 -1.18
CA SER A 416 -19.35 8.25 -2.28
C SER A 416 -18.63 7.95 -3.59
N THR A 417 -17.43 7.34 -3.55
CA THR A 417 -16.61 7.06 -4.74
C THR A 417 -17.00 5.76 -5.45
N THR A 418 -17.51 4.75 -4.74
CA THR A 418 -17.90 3.48 -5.37
C THR A 418 -19.08 3.67 -6.33
N ALA A 419 -18.94 3.27 -7.59
CA ALA A 419 -20.05 3.30 -8.54
C ALA A 419 -21.26 2.53 -7.98
N ILE A 420 -22.49 3.03 -8.18
CA ILE A 420 -23.71 2.39 -7.65
C ILE A 420 -23.83 0.93 -8.13
N GLY A 421 -23.40 0.67 -9.36
CA GLY A 421 -23.32 -0.66 -9.92
C GLY A 421 -22.50 -1.61 -9.06
N THR A 422 -21.34 -1.17 -8.58
CA THR A 422 -20.45 -1.95 -7.69
C THR A 422 -20.94 -1.96 -6.25
N ALA A 423 -21.55 -0.87 -5.78
CA ALA A 423 -22.07 -0.73 -4.42
C ALA A 423 -23.10 -1.82 -4.09
N VAL A 424 -24.00 -2.09 -5.04
CA VAL A 424 -25.11 -3.04 -4.91
C VAL A 424 -24.64 -4.47 -4.59
N TRP A 425 -23.38 -4.79 -4.86
CA TRP A 425 -22.79 -6.12 -4.64
C TRP A 425 -21.82 -6.21 -3.46
N THR A 426 -21.59 -5.11 -2.74
CA THR A 426 -20.77 -5.16 -1.52
C THR A 426 -21.53 -5.83 -0.36
N THR A 427 -20.82 -6.33 0.65
CA THR A 427 -21.47 -6.92 1.83
C THR A 427 -22.30 -5.88 2.60
N ASN A 428 -21.98 -4.60 2.45
CA ASN A 428 -22.72 -3.45 2.98
C ASN A 428 -23.50 -2.69 1.90
N ALA A 429 -23.97 -3.38 0.86
CA ALA A 429 -24.60 -2.76 -0.31
C ALA A 429 -25.70 -1.76 0.02
N ILE A 430 -26.58 -2.09 0.96
CA ILE A 430 -27.70 -1.23 1.36
C ILE A 430 -27.18 0.08 1.95
N GLU A 431 -26.21 -0.02 2.86
CA GLU A 431 -25.57 1.13 3.47
C GLU A 431 -24.97 2.04 2.40
N ILE A 432 -24.24 1.46 1.44
CA ILE A 432 -23.62 2.23 0.36
C ILE A 432 -24.68 2.81 -0.59
N VAL A 433 -25.66 2.03 -1.04
CA VAL A 433 -26.71 2.48 -1.95
C VAL A 433 -27.54 3.61 -1.33
N ILE A 434 -27.93 3.48 -0.06
CA ILE A 434 -28.67 4.50 0.68
C ILE A 434 -27.80 5.75 0.94
N SER A 435 -26.47 5.62 0.95
CA SER A 435 -25.58 6.79 0.99
C SER A 435 -25.52 7.56 -0.35
N LYS A 436 -25.94 6.94 -1.46
CA LYS A 436 -25.99 7.56 -2.79
C LYS A 436 -27.28 8.35 -2.98
N TRP A 437 -27.20 9.42 -3.76
CA TRP A 437 -28.36 10.24 -4.08
C TRP A 437 -29.45 9.44 -4.80
N GLN A 438 -29.09 8.51 -5.71
CA GLN A 438 -30.08 7.68 -6.41
C GLN A 438 -30.86 6.78 -5.44
N GLY A 439 -30.17 6.16 -4.48
CA GLY A 439 -30.82 5.34 -3.46
C GLY A 439 -31.70 6.18 -2.54
N GLN A 440 -31.26 7.39 -2.21
CA GLN A 440 -32.05 8.35 -1.42
C GLN A 440 -33.33 8.77 -2.14
N VAL A 441 -33.24 9.11 -3.43
CA VAL A 441 -34.41 9.45 -4.26
C VAL A 441 -35.36 8.26 -4.34
N MET A 442 -34.84 7.04 -4.56
CA MET A 442 -35.67 5.83 -4.60
C MET A 442 -36.41 5.61 -3.26
N CYS A 443 -35.72 5.72 -2.13
CA CYS A 443 -36.35 5.61 -0.81
C CYS A 443 -37.38 6.72 -0.54
N ALA A 444 -37.12 7.95 -1.01
CA ALA A 444 -38.06 9.07 -0.89
C ALA A 444 -39.31 8.87 -1.76
N VAL A 445 -39.15 8.42 -3.01
CA VAL A 445 -40.27 8.09 -3.89
C VAL A 445 -41.09 6.95 -3.29
N LEU A 446 -40.45 5.90 -2.78
CA LEU A 446 -41.13 4.81 -2.07
C LEU A 446 -41.90 5.34 -0.84
N ALA A 447 -41.31 6.26 -0.08
CA ALA A 447 -41.98 6.90 1.04
C ALA A 447 -43.25 7.66 0.61
N VAL A 448 -43.21 8.39 -0.50
CA VAL A 448 -44.38 9.10 -1.05
C VAL A 448 -45.43 8.11 -1.56
N VAL A 449 -45.03 7.04 -2.24
CA VAL A 449 -45.95 5.99 -2.71
C VAL A 449 -46.66 5.32 -1.52
N CYS A 450 -45.95 5.09 -0.42
CA CYS A 450 -46.55 4.58 0.82
C CYS A 450 -47.56 5.54 1.48
N LEU A 451 -47.60 6.82 1.10
CA LEU A 451 -48.60 7.79 1.57
C LEU A 451 -49.86 7.82 0.69
N VAL A 452 -49.82 7.31 -0.54
CA VAL A 452 -50.98 7.31 -1.46
C VAL A 452 -52.22 6.60 -0.87
N PRO A 453 -52.10 5.47 -0.15
CA PRO A 453 -53.24 4.86 0.53
C PRO A 453 -53.88 5.78 1.60
N LEU A 454 -53.15 6.76 2.13
CA LEU A 454 -53.69 7.72 3.10
C LEU A 454 -54.59 8.77 2.43
N THR A 455 -54.30 9.14 1.17
CA THR A 455 -55.05 10.16 0.44
C THR A 455 -56.31 9.62 -0.23
N GLU A 456 -56.35 8.32 -0.51
CA GLU A 456 -57.47 7.61 -1.15
C GLU A 456 -58.58 7.20 -0.15
N LEU A 457 -58.38 7.42 1.14
CA LEU A 457 -59.37 7.11 2.19
C LEU A 457 -60.55 8.08 2.17
N LYS A 458 -61.46 7.88 1.23
CA LYS A 458 -62.84 8.35 1.39
C LYS A 458 -63.46 7.61 2.58
N MET A 459 -64.15 8.31 3.48
CA MET A 459 -64.81 7.71 4.66
C MET A 459 -65.70 6.51 4.28
N ASP A 460 -66.31 6.52 3.10
CA ASP A 460 -67.13 5.42 2.60
C ASP A 460 -66.33 4.14 2.33
N SER A 461 -65.03 4.24 2.03
CA SER A 461 -64.14 3.07 1.81
C SER A 461 -63.68 2.41 3.11
N LEU A 462 -63.79 3.13 4.24
CA LEU A 462 -63.50 2.60 5.58
C LEU A 462 -64.65 1.76 6.14
N THR A 463 -65.85 1.93 5.60
CA THR A 463 -67.08 1.30 6.11
C THR A 463 -67.60 0.17 5.22
N THR A 464 -67.11 0.00 3.99
CA THR A 464 -67.70 -0.95 3.02
C THR A 464 -66.79 -2.10 2.61
N TRP A 465 -66.32 -2.90 3.56
CA TRP A 465 -65.97 -4.29 3.26
C TRP A 465 -66.98 -5.21 3.94
N GLN A 466 -68.08 -5.42 3.23
CA GLN A 466 -69.06 -6.50 3.41
C GLN A 466 -69.89 -6.47 4.70
N SER A 467 -70.58 -5.37 4.96
CA SER A 467 -71.96 -5.42 5.46
C SER A 467 -72.62 -4.06 5.27
N LYS A 468 -73.76 -4.00 4.56
CA LYS A 468 -74.60 -2.79 4.62
C LYS A 468 -75.30 -2.65 5.99
N ASP A 469 -75.33 -3.72 6.79
CA ASP A 469 -76.20 -3.84 7.98
C ASP A 469 -75.45 -3.92 9.32
N PHE A 470 -74.12 -4.07 9.31
CA PHE A 470 -73.30 -4.03 10.52
C PHE A 470 -72.24 -2.94 10.40
N GLY A 471 -72.43 -1.83 11.12
CA GLY A 471 -71.46 -0.77 11.37
C GLY A 471 -70.27 -1.22 12.23
N VAL A 472 -69.78 -2.45 12.02
CA VAL A 472 -68.50 -2.89 12.56
C VAL A 472 -67.43 -2.26 11.68
N ILE A 473 -67.08 -1.02 12.02
CA ILE A 473 -65.91 -0.34 11.49
C ILE A 473 -64.75 -1.33 11.58
N LEU A 474 -64.07 -1.57 10.46
CA LEU A 474 -62.92 -2.45 10.38
C LEU A 474 -61.76 -1.78 11.14
N TRP A 475 -61.81 -1.83 12.48
CA TRP A 475 -60.86 -1.22 13.40
C TRP A 475 -59.42 -1.60 13.02
N PHE A 476 -59.22 -2.77 12.42
CA PHE A 476 -57.95 -3.19 11.87
C PHE A 476 -57.39 -2.25 10.80
N LYS A 477 -58.16 -1.81 9.79
CA LYS A 477 -57.66 -0.91 8.74
C LYS A 477 -57.30 0.48 9.29
N VAL A 478 -58.13 1.02 10.19
CA VAL A 478 -57.94 2.36 10.75
C VAL A 478 -56.86 2.39 11.84
N ILE A 479 -56.87 1.43 12.78
CA ILE A 479 -55.92 1.38 13.90
C ILE A 479 -54.58 0.77 13.49
N TYR A 480 -54.56 -0.20 12.58
CA TYR A 480 -53.33 -0.95 12.26
C TYR A 480 -52.76 -0.62 10.88
N TYR A 481 -53.58 -0.64 9.83
CA TYR A 481 -53.09 -0.47 8.46
C TYR A 481 -52.64 0.98 8.20
N LEU A 482 -53.45 1.97 8.60
CA LEU A 482 -53.12 3.40 8.47
C LEU A 482 -51.81 3.77 9.17
N PRO A 483 -51.61 3.43 10.46
CA PRO A 483 -50.38 3.80 11.15
C PRO A 483 -49.19 3.00 10.66
N LEU A 484 -49.39 1.79 10.10
CA LEU A 484 -48.32 1.01 9.47
C LEU A 484 -47.76 1.72 8.23
N TRP A 485 -48.61 2.18 7.32
CA TRP A 485 -48.17 2.89 6.11
C TRP A 485 -47.60 4.27 6.41
N ALA A 486 -48.20 5.02 7.33
CA ALA A 486 -47.66 6.29 7.80
C ALA A 486 -46.30 6.10 8.49
N SER A 487 -46.19 5.12 9.40
CA SER A 487 -44.94 4.76 10.08
C SER A 487 -43.85 4.33 9.08
N THR A 488 -44.22 3.55 8.06
CA THR A 488 -43.29 3.11 7.01
C THR A 488 -42.78 4.30 6.20
N SER A 489 -43.66 5.19 5.78
CA SER A 489 -43.31 6.42 5.06
C SER A 489 -42.39 7.32 5.89
N ILE A 490 -42.75 7.60 7.14
CA ILE A 490 -41.93 8.39 8.08
C ILE A 490 -40.56 7.74 8.28
N THR A 491 -40.53 6.41 8.41
CA THR A 491 -39.27 5.70 8.63
C THR A 491 -38.39 5.69 7.38
N LEU A 492 -38.97 5.60 6.18
CA LEU A 492 -38.22 5.74 4.93
C LEU A 492 -37.64 7.14 4.77
N PHE A 493 -38.41 8.20 5.05
CA PHE A 493 -37.88 9.57 5.09
C PHE A 493 -36.79 9.74 6.15
N LYS A 494 -36.98 9.16 7.33
CA LYS A 494 -35.96 9.14 8.39
C LYS A 494 -34.70 8.40 7.94
N THR A 495 -34.82 7.28 7.23
CA THR A 495 -33.70 6.54 6.65
C THR A 495 -32.94 7.41 5.65
N VAL A 496 -33.64 8.16 4.77
CA VAL A 496 -33.01 9.11 3.83
C VAL A 496 -32.28 10.23 4.59
N PHE A 497 -32.93 10.82 5.59
CA PHE A 497 -32.34 11.86 6.43
C PHE A 497 -31.10 11.35 7.17
N GLU A 498 -31.19 10.18 7.81
CA GLU A 498 -30.08 9.57 8.53
C GLU A 498 -28.93 9.22 7.60
N ALA A 499 -29.19 8.76 6.38
CA ALA A 499 -28.16 8.47 5.40
C ALA A 499 -27.42 9.73 4.93
N ARG A 500 -28.17 10.80 4.70
CA ARG A 500 -27.66 12.06 4.17
C ARG A 500 -26.92 12.85 5.24
N TYR A 501 -27.49 13.01 6.43
CA TYR A 501 -27.04 13.96 7.44
C TYR A 501 -26.45 13.31 8.68
N VAL A 502 -26.87 12.09 9.03
CA VAL A 502 -26.37 11.37 10.22
C VAL A 502 -25.27 10.39 9.79
N ARG A 503 -25.58 9.10 9.64
CA ARG A 503 -24.65 8.04 9.27
C ARG A 503 -25.35 6.93 8.46
N PRO A 504 -24.74 6.41 7.37
CA PRO A 504 -25.35 5.37 6.56
C PRO A 504 -25.69 4.08 7.31
N HIS A 505 -24.83 3.62 8.23
CA HIS A 505 -25.09 2.41 9.00
C HIS A 505 -26.29 2.56 9.95
N LYS A 506 -26.53 3.77 10.48
CA LYS A 506 -27.72 4.07 11.29
C LYS A 506 -28.98 4.00 10.44
N ALA A 507 -28.94 4.58 9.24
CA ALA A 507 -30.02 4.47 8.26
C ALA A 507 -30.35 3.01 7.91
N CYS A 508 -29.33 2.18 7.73
CA CYS A 508 -29.47 0.73 7.51
C CYS A 508 -30.12 0.04 8.73
N ALA A 509 -29.65 0.32 9.95
CA ALA A 509 -30.24 -0.23 11.17
C ALA A 509 -31.70 0.20 11.37
N THR A 510 -32.03 1.45 11.08
CA THR A 510 -33.40 2.00 11.10
C THR A 510 -34.29 1.26 10.10
N LEU A 511 -33.80 1.04 8.87
CA LEU A 511 -34.52 0.29 7.85
C LEU A 511 -34.77 -1.17 8.28
N LYS A 512 -33.74 -1.85 8.80
CA LYS A 512 -33.88 -3.22 9.33
C LYS A 512 -34.91 -3.31 10.45
N LYS A 513 -34.87 -2.37 11.41
CA LYS A 513 -35.84 -2.29 12.51
C LYS A 513 -37.25 -2.08 11.99
N GLN A 514 -37.42 -1.27 10.94
CA GLN A 514 -38.74 -1.04 10.36
C GLN A 514 -39.30 -2.28 9.68
N ILE A 515 -38.50 -3.01 8.93
CA ILE A 515 -38.99 -4.19 8.22
C ILE A 515 -39.34 -5.30 9.21
N PHE A 516 -38.53 -5.46 10.26
CA PHE A 516 -38.91 -6.34 11.37
C PHE A 516 -40.26 -5.95 11.99
N ARG A 517 -40.49 -4.65 12.23
CA ARG A 517 -41.79 -4.15 12.71
C ARG A 517 -42.91 -4.43 11.73
N ILE A 518 -42.71 -4.21 10.43
CA ILE A 518 -43.71 -4.51 9.39
C ILE A 518 -44.09 -6.00 9.43
N ASN A 519 -43.11 -6.90 9.46
CA ASN A 519 -43.35 -8.35 9.55
C ASN A 519 -44.14 -8.73 10.80
N PHE A 520 -43.76 -8.16 11.94
CA PHE A 520 -44.41 -8.40 13.22
C PHE A 520 -45.87 -7.89 13.21
N MET A 521 -46.11 -6.72 12.62
CA MET A 521 -47.46 -6.15 12.48
C MET A 521 -48.33 -6.98 11.54
N PHE A 522 -47.79 -7.49 10.43
CA PHE A 522 -48.53 -8.41 9.56
C PHE A 522 -48.87 -9.71 10.28
N LEU A 523 -47.95 -10.26 11.09
CA LEU A 523 -48.22 -11.46 11.89
C LEU A 523 -49.34 -11.23 12.91
N ILE A 524 -49.34 -10.08 13.59
CA ILE A 524 -50.45 -9.67 14.48
C ILE A 524 -51.75 -9.58 13.69
N GLY A 525 -51.71 -9.02 12.48
CA GLY A 525 -52.89 -8.96 11.61
C GLY A 525 -53.47 -10.32 11.27
N VAL A 526 -52.62 -11.29 10.89
CA VAL A 526 -53.05 -12.67 10.64
C VAL A 526 -53.65 -13.29 11.90
N ALA A 527 -53.01 -13.13 13.06
CA ALA A 527 -53.50 -13.67 14.33
C ALA A 527 -54.84 -13.03 14.75
N ALA A 528 -55.00 -11.73 14.56
CA ALA A 528 -56.24 -11.01 14.83
C ALA A 528 -57.39 -11.53 13.96
N GLU A 529 -57.11 -11.83 12.69
CA GLU A 529 -58.12 -12.35 11.77
C GLU A 529 -58.53 -13.79 12.09
N ILE A 530 -57.56 -14.64 12.43
CA ILE A 530 -57.84 -15.98 12.95
C ILE A 530 -58.70 -15.90 14.23
N ALA A 531 -58.40 -14.98 15.14
CA ALA A 531 -59.18 -14.80 16.37
C ALA A 531 -60.61 -14.32 16.10
N GLN A 532 -60.82 -13.46 15.10
CA GLN A 532 -62.16 -13.02 14.69
C GLN A 532 -62.99 -14.17 14.11
N ILE A 533 -62.37 -15.04 13.31
CA ILE A 533 -62.98 -16.28 12.82
C ILE A 533 -63.42 -17.16 13.98
N LEU A 534 -62.50 -17.44 14.91
CA LEU A 534 -62.77 -18.33 16.05
C LEU A 534 -63.84 -17.77 17.00
N ALA A 535 -63.93 -16.44 17.11
CA ALA A 535 -64.94 -15.78 17.91
C ALA A 535 -66.33 -15.72 17.24
N GLY A 536 -66.48 -16.23 16.01
CA GLY A 536 -67.75 -16.21 15.27
C GLY A 536 -68.24 -14.80 14.96
N LYS A 537 -67.33 -13.81 14.91
CA LYS A 537 -67.67 -12.39 14.69
C LYS A 537 -67.86 -12.02 13.22
N HIS A 538 -67.76 -12.99 12.31
CA HIS A 538 -68.02 -12.78 10.89
C HIS A 538 -69.51 -12.92 10.57
N GLN A 539 -69.91 -12.47 9.38
CA GLN A 539 -71.29 -12.64 8.93
C GLN A 539 -71.71 -14.11 8.94
N PRO A 540 -72.98 -14.42 9.28
CA PRO A 540 -73.52 -15.77 9.14
C PRO A 540 -73.34 -16.29 7.71
N GLY A 541 -72.64 -17.41 7.54
CA GLY A 541 -72.30 -17.98 6.23
C GLY A 541 -70.89 -17.67 5.75
N TRP A 542 -70.14 -16.80 6.43
CA TRP A 542 -68.72 -16.57 6.16
C TRP A 542 -67.88 -17.76 6.62
N THR A 543 -67.21 -18.40 5.68
CA THR A 543 -66.40 -19.58 5.95
C THR A 543 -64.92 -19.24 6.09
N VAL A 544 -64.15 -20.14 6.69
CA VAL A 544 -62.67 -20.05 6.67
C VAL A 544 -62.14 -19.98 5.23
N ALA A 545 -62.83 -20.62 4.28
CA ALA A 545 -62.48 -20.58 2.87
C ALA A 545 -62.62 -19.16 2.28
N ASP A 546 -63.57 -18.35 2.77
CA ASP A 546 -63.75 -16.96 2.32
C ASP A 546 -62.65 -16.06 2.86
N THR A 547 -62.20 -16.25 4.10
CA THR A 547 -61.06 -15.51 4.67
C THR A 547 -59.72 -15.89 4.03
N LEU A 548 -59.59 -17.13 3.57
CA LEU A 548 -58.43 -17.62 2.81
C LEU A 548 -58.56 -17.43 1.30
N SER A 549 -59.71 -16.93 0.82
CA SER A 549 -59.92 -16.66 -0.60
C SER A 549 -59.00 -15.53 -1.06
N VAL A 550 -58.83 -15.39 -2.39
CA VAL A 550 -57.99 -14.35 -3.00
C VAL A 550 -58.40 -12.93 -2.55
N ASN A 551 -59.67 -12.78 -2.17
CA ASN A 551 -60.25 -11.53 -1.69
C ASN A 551 -60.26 -11.42 -0.14
N GLY A 552 -59.60 -12.32 0.59
CA GLY A 552 -59.56 -12.31 2.05
C GLY A 552 -58.33 -11.59 2.62
N THR A 553 -58.51 -10.80 3.69
CA THR A 553 -57.41 -10.06 4.36
C THR A 553 -56.31 -10.99 4.85
N ALA A 554 -56.66 -12.19 5.31
CA ALA A 554 -55.68 -13.16 5.78
C ALA A 554 -54.81 -13.66 4.62
N PHE A 555 -55.37 -13.87 3.42
CA PHE A 555 -54.62 -14.24 2.23
C PHE A 555 -53.64 -13.13 1.81
N GLU A 556 -54.07 -11.86 1.80
CA GLU A 556 -53.17 -10.73 1.54
C GLU A 556 -52.01 -10.69 2.54
N LEU A 557 -52.30 -10.74 3.84
CA LEU A 557 -51.29 -10.70 4.90
C LEU A 557 -50.36 -11.93 4.85
N LEU A 558 -50.90 -13.11 4.53
CA LEU A 558 -50.12 -14.34 4.31
C LEU A 558 -49.22 -14.26 3.08
N MET A 559 -49.53 -13.43 2.09
CA MET A 559 -48.64 -13.18 0.95
C MET A 559 -47.59 -12.11 1.27
N PHE A 560 -47.94 -11.10 2.07
CA PHE A 560 -46.99 -10.06 2.49
C PHE A 560 -45.96 -10.55 3.50
N ILE A 561 -46.32 -11.41 4.47
CA ILE A 561 -45.37 -11.90 5.49
C ILE A 561 -44.17 -12.62 4.86
N PRO A 562 -44.33 -13.59 3.95
CA PRO A 562 -43.21 -14.20 3.25
C PRO A 562 -42.43 -13.17 2.47
N ALA A 563 -43.07 -12.25 1.74
CA ALA A 563 -42.36 -11.23 0.96
C ALA A 563 -41.54 -10.26 1.83
N SER A 564 -42.09 -9.78 2.94
CA SER A 564 -41.44 -8.80 3.82
C SER A 564 -40.45 -9.47 4.78
N THR A 565 -40.73 -10.70 5.24
CA THR A 565 -39.75 -11.57 5.90
C THR A 565 -38.62 -11.89 4.95
N PHE A 566 -38.92 -12.16 3.69
CA PHE A 566 -37.93 -12.39 2.66
C PHE A 566 -37.07 -11.15 2.41
N VAL A 567 -37.64 -9.95 2.32
CA VAL A 567 -36.89 -8.68 2.24
C VAL A 567 -36.00 -8.49 3.48
N TYR A 568 -36.51 -8.76 4.68
CA TYR A 568 -35.72 -8.73 5.91
C TYR A 568 -34.55 -9.73 5.85
N LEU A 569 -34.82 -10.97 5.43
CA LEU A 569 -33.82 -12.02 5.30
C LEU A 569 -32.79 -11.66 4.22
N VAL A 570 -33.17 -11.02 3.12
CA VAL A 570 -32.25 -10.48 2.10
C VAL A 570 -31.36 -9.39 2.67
N PHE A 571 -31.88 -8.57 3.59
CA PHE A 571 -31.09 -7.55 4.29
C PHE A 571 -30.17 -8.11 5.38
N GLU A 572 -30.43 -9.33 5.85
CA GLU A 572 -29.70 -9.96 6.94
C GLU A 572 -28.70 -11.04 6.45
N TYR A 573 -29.08 -11.85 5.46
CA TYR A 573 -28.45 -13.12 5.06
C TYR A 573 -27.98 -13.15 3.61
N ARG A 574 -27.53 -12.01 3.06
CA ARG A 574 -27.16 -11.87 1.65
C ARG A 574 -25.86 -12.60 1.25
N GLU A 575 -25.78 -13.89 1.53
CA GLU A 575 -24.78 -14.79 0.99
C GLU A 575 -25.04 -14.96 -0.51
N GLU A 576 -24.16 -14.36 -1.34
CA GLU A 576 -23.84 -14.63 -2.77
C GLU A 576 -24.95 -14.80 -3.82
N PHE A 577 -26.24 -14.83 -3.48
CA PHE A 577 -27.33 -15.07 -4.43
C PHE A 577 -28.00 -13.78 -4.93
N TRP A 578 -27.76 -13.55 -6.23
CA TRP A 578 -28.46 -12.80 -7.27
C TRP A 578 -29.65 -11.92 -6.86
N ILE A 579 -29.35 -10.68 -6.47
CA ILE A 579 -30.25 -9.51 -6.54
C ILE A 579 -31.10 -9.50 -7.83
N PRO A 580 -30.57 -9.89 -9.01
CA PRO A 580 -31.39 -10.02 -10.21
C PRO A 580 -32.44 -11.15 -10.11
N SER A 581 -32.08 -12.34 -9.62
CA SER A 581 -33.05 -13.42 -9.40
C SER A 581 -34.14 -13.00 -8.41
N TRP A 582 -33.80 -12.17 -7.43
CA TRP A 582 -34.76 -11.66 -6.45
C TRP A 582 -35.67 -10.57 -7.00
N LEU A 583 -35.16 -9.65 -7.83
CA LEU A 583 -36.00 -8.70 -8.56
C LEU A 583 -36.91 -9.42 -9.57
N LEU A 584 -36.45 -10.54 -10.14
CA LEU A 584 -37.27 -11.41 -10.98
C LEU A 584 -38.38 -12.08 -10.18
N VAL A 585 -38.10 -12.59 -8.97
CA VAL A 585 -39.15 -13.14 -8.09
C VAL A 585 -40.14 -12.06 -7.67
N ALA A 586 -39.66 -10.86 -7.29
CA ALA A 586 -40.54 -9.73 -6.96
C ALA A 586 -41.41 -9.32 -8.17
N PHE A 587 -40.84 -9.32 -9.37
CA PHE A 587 -41.58 -9.08 -10.61
C PHE A 587 -42.65 -10.15 -10.83
N VAL A 588 -42.29 -11.44 -10.74
CA VAL A 588 -43.25 -12.55 -10.92
C VAL A 588 -44.36 -12.47 -9.89
N LEU A 589 -44.06 -12.22 -8.62
CA LEU A 589 -45.06 -12.06 -7.57
C LEU A 589 -45.95 -10.84 -7.82
N SER A 590 -45.38 -9.71 -8.26
CA SER A 590 -46.12 -8.49 -8.55
C SER A 590 -47.04 -8.64 -9.78
N VAL A 591 -46.60 -9.38 -10.80
CA VAL A 591 -47.42 -9.71 -11.99
C VAL A 591 -48.55 -10.67 -11.61
N THR A 592 -48.25 -11.73 -10.86
CA THR A 592 -49.26 -12.67 -10.36
C THR A 592 -50.28 -11.96 -9.49
N TYR A 593 -49.83 -11.07 -8.60
CA TYR A 593 -50.70 -10.26 -7.76
C TYR A 593 -51.54 -9.29 -8.59
N SER A 594 -50.97 -8.63 -9.60
CA SER A 594 -51.73 -7.80 -10.55
C SER A 594 -52.84 -8.59 -11.23
N TYR A 595 -52.53 -9.81 -11.68
CA TYR A 595 -53.50 -10.68 -12.34
C TYR A 595 -54.66 -11.08 -11.41
N LEU A 596 -54.36 -11.39 -10.15
CA LEU A 596 -55.38 -11.72 -9.14
C LEU A 596 -56.31 -10.54 -8.83
N TRP A 597 -55.80 -9.31 -8.87
CA TRP A 597 -56.54 -8.09 -8.53
C TRP A 597 -57.09 -7.33 -9.75
N ARG A 598 -57.19 -7.98 -10.92
CA ARG A 598 -57.63 -7.34 -12.18
C ARG A 598 -59.01 -6.66 -12.11
N GLU A 599 -59.86 -7.09 -11.17
CA GLU A 599 -61.21 -6.53 -10.98
C GLU A 599 -61.19 -5.18 -10.24
N TYR A 600 -60.05 -4.82 -9.65
CA TYR A 600 -59.85 -3.56 -8.92
C TYR A 600 -58.83 -2.68 -9.65
N PRO A 601 -59.26 -1.75 -10.51
CA PRO A 601 -58.39 -1.07 -11.47
C PRO A 601 -57.25 -0.27 -10.83
N LEU A 602 -57.46 0.33 -9.65
CA LEU A 602 -56.41 1.07 -8.94
C LEU A 602 -55.31 0.14 -8.40
N TYR A 603 -55.70 -0.96 -7.76
CA TYR A 603 -54.75 -1.96 -7.25
C TYR A 603 -53.99 -2.60 -8.41
N PHE A 604 -54.69 -3.00 -9.48
CA PHE A 604 -54.09 -3.48 -10.71
C PHE A 604 -53.06 -2.50 -11.28
N LEU A 605 -53.38 -1.19 -11.34
CA LEU A 605 -52.47 -0.17 -11.87
C LEU A 605 -51.23 0.01 -10.97
N MET A 606 -51.40 0.01 -9.65
CA MET A 606 -50.30 0.13 -8.68
C MET A 606 -49.37 -1.07 -8.71
N THR A 607 -49.93 -2.28 -8.81
CA THR A 607 -49.16 -3.53 -8.85
C THR A 607 -48.50 -3.70 -10.21
N LEU A 608 -49.14 -3.27 -11.30
CA LEU A 608 -48.55 -3.21 -12.63
C LEU A 608 -47.39 -2.22 -12.67
N PHE A 609 -47.56 -1.02 -12.11
CA PHE A 609 -46.49 -0.04 -11.98
C PHE A 609 -45.31 -0.61 -11.18
N THR A 610 -45.58 -1.25 -10.05
CA THR A 610 -44.55 -1.90 -9.23
C THR A 610 -43.83 -3.02 -10.00
N SER A 611 -44.55 -3.81 -10.79
CA SER A 611 -43.98 -4.84 -11.68
C SER A 611 -43.07 -4.21 -12.74
N ILE A 612 -43.54 -3.20 -13.47
CA ILE A 612 -42.75 -2.52 -14.51
C ILE A 612 -41.52 -1.85 -13.90
N PHE A 613 -41.67 -1.21 -12.74
CA PHE A 613 -40.57 -0.55 -12.04
C PHE A 613 -39.52 -1.55 -11.56
N THR A 614 -39.93 -2.64 -10.92
CA THR A 614 -39.02 -3.70 -10.44
C THR A 614 -38.32 -4.40 -11.61
N PHE A 615 -39.01 -4.64 -12.73
CA PHE A 615 -38.41 -5.17 -13.95
C PHE A 615 -37.43 -4.18 -14.59
N GLY A 616 -37.78 -2.89 -14.66
CA GLY A 616 -36.88 -1.84 -15.13
C GLY A 616 -35.60 -1.77 -14.30
N LEU A 617 -35.71 -1.84 -12.97
CA LEU A 617 -34.56 -1.94 -12.08
C LEU A 617 -33.74 -3.21 -12.33
N PHE A 618 -34.39 -4.37 -12.53
CA PHE A 618 -33.72 -5.62 -12.87
C PHE A 618 -32.89 -5.48 -14.15
N VAL A 619 -33.49 -4.97 -15.23
CA VAL A 619 -32.82 -4.76 -16.52
C VAL A 619 -31.67 -3.77 -16.36
N TYR A 620 -31.90 -2.66 -15.67
CA TYR A 620 -30.86 -1.66 -15.39
C TYR A 620 -29.66 -2.28 -14.67
N PHE A 621 -29.88 -3.03 -13.59
CA PHE A 621 -28.80 -3.70 -12.86
C PHE A 621 -28.12 -4.81 -13.67
N ALA A 622 -28.87 -5.56 -14.47
CA ALA A 622 -28.32 -6.58 -15.37
C ALA A 622 -27.42 -5.95 -16.45
N VAL A 623 -27.87 -4.87 -17.09
CA VAL A 623 -27.09 -4.13 -18.09
C VAL A 623 -25.82 -3.55 -17.47
N ILE A 624 -25.93 -2.87 -16.33
CA ILE A 624 -24.76 -2.34 -15.60
C ILE A 624 -23.78 -3.45 -15.24
N ARG A 625 -24.27 -4.61 -14.79
CA ARG A 625 -23.39 -5.74 -14.47
C ARG A 625 -22.66 -6.23 -15.71
N VAL A 626 -23.37 -6.45 -16.80
CA VAL A 626 -22.78 -6.93 -18.07
C VAL A 626 -21.76 -5.92 -18.61
N THR A 627 -22.06 -4.62 -18.60
CA THR A 627 -21.12 -3.58 -19.07
C THR A 627 -19.90 -3.47 -18.16
N THR A 628 -20.10 -3.48 -16.84
CA THR A 628 -19.01 -3.45 -15.85
C THR A 628 -18.09 -4.66 -16.02
N ILE A 629 -18.64 -5.88 -16.14
CA ILE A 629 -17.88 -7.11 -16.38
C ILE A 629 -17.13 -7.03 -17.71
N ARG A 630 -17.75 -6.52 -18.79
CA ARG A 630 -17.09 -6.37 -20.10
C ARG A 630 -15.90 -5.41 -20.03
N VAL A 631 -16.06 -4.25 -19.38
CA VAL A 631 -14.98 -3.26 -19.20
C VAL A 631 -13.85 -3.85 -18.34
N ALA A 632 -14.19 -4.51 -17.22
CA ALA A 632 -13.21 -5.19 -16.37
C ALA A 632 -12.43 -6.25 -17.16
N ARG A 633 -13.12 -7.09 -17.94
CA ARG A 633 -12.48 -8.12 -18.79
C ARG A 633 -11.55 -7.52 -19.83
N LYS A 634 -11.95 -6.41 -20.49
CA LYS A 634 -11.11 -5.74 -21.49
C LYS A 634 -9.82 -5.19 -20.88
N LYS A 635 -9.91 -4.50 -19.74
CA LYS A 635 -8.73 -3.99 -19.01
C LYS A 635 -7.83 -5.13 -18.51
N LEU A 636 -8.43 -6.19 -17.98
CA LEU A 636 -7.70 -7.31 -17.36
C LEU A 636 -7.01 -8.22 -18.39
N GLY A 637 -7.63 -8.42 -19.57
CA GLY A 637 -7.16 -9.38 -20.57
C GLY A 637 -5.71 -9.16 -21.01
N LEU A 638 -5.31 -7.90 -21.22
CA LEU A 638 -3.93 -7.55 -21.59
C LEU A 638 -2.92 -7.97 -20.51
N ASN A 639 -3.26 -7.71 -19.26
CA ASN A 639 -2.36 -7.97 -18.15
C ASN A 639 -2.32 -9.45 -17.76
N VAL A 640 -3.43 -10.18 -17.90
CA VAL A 640 -3.48 -11.64 -17.69
C VAL A 640 -2.55 -12.36 -18.65
N GLN A 641 -2.46 -11.89 -19.89
CA GLN A 641 -1.51 -12.45 -20.86
C GLN A 641 -0.07 -12.23 -20.41
N GLN A 642 0.27 -11.05 -19.86
CA GLN A 642 1.60 -10.80 -19.29
C GLN A 642 1.89 -11.72 -18.08
N TYR A 643 0.94 -11.88 -17.16
CA TYR A 643 1.07 -12.82 -16.03
C TYR A 643 1.24 -14.26 -16.49
N ARG A 644 0.47 -14.68 -17.48
CA ARG A 644 0.58 -16.03 -18.07
C ARG A 644 1.97 -16.24 -18.65
N LYS A 645 2.49 -15.28 -19.43
CA LYS A 645 3.83 -15.37 -20.02
C LYS A 645 4.92 -15.47 -18.94
N VAL A 646 4.86 -14.63 -17.90
CA VAL A 646 5.81 -14.70 -16.78
C VAL A 646 5.69 -16.02 -16.03
N TRP A 647 4.47 -16.52 -15.83
CA TRP A 647 4.24 -17.82 -15.20
C TRP A 647 4.83 -18.98 -16.01
N GLU A 648 4.61 -19.00 -17.32
CA GLU A 648 5.18 -20.00 -18.23
C GLU A 648 6.71 -19.98 -18.18
N ASN A 649 7.32 -18.78 -18.18
CA ASN A 649 8.77 -18.63 -18.02
C ASN A 649 9.27 -19.18 -16.67
N CYS A 650 8.55 -18.92 -15.57
CA CYS A 650 8.89 -19.48 -14.25
C CYS A 650 8.82 -21.01 -14.25
N LEU A 651 7.78 -21.60 -14.86
CA LEU A 651 7.66 -23.06 -14.97
C LEU A 651 8.77 -23.67 -15.82
N GLN A 652 9.14 -23.04 -16.92
CA GLN A 652 10.26 -23.47 -17.77
C GLN A 652 11.59 -23.42 -17.01
N ALA A 653 11.85 -22.34 -16.26
CA ALA A 653 13.06 -22.21 -15.45
C ALA A 653 13.17 -23.32 -14.39
N THR A 654 12.07 -23.67 -13.72
CA THR A 654 12.04 -24.79 -12.75
C THR A 654 12.27 -26.15 -13.42
N SER A 655 11.79 -26.36 -14.65
CA SER A 655 12.00 -27.63 -15.36
C SER A 655 13.45 -27.87 -15.81
N LEU A 656 14.19 -26.80 -16.11
CA LEU A 656 15.56 -26.90 -16.63
C LEU A 656 16.60 -27.17 -15.54
N SER A 657 16.37 -26.76 -14.29
CA SER A 657 17.36 -26.94 -13.21
C SER A 657 17.44 -28.38 -12.70
N GLY A 658 16.49 -29.26 -13.05
CA GLY A 658 16.40 -30.62 -12.54
C GLY A 658 17.12 -31.69 -13.36
N GLY A 659 17.71 -31.34 -14.52
CA GLY A 659 18.24 -32.32 -15.48
C GLY A 659 19.72 -32.22 -15.81
N ALA A 660 20.48 -31.33 -15.17
CA ALA A 660 21.88 -31.06 -15.55
C ALA A 660 22.94 -31.90 -14.83
N ASP A 661 22.58 -32.71 -13.84
CA ASP A 661 23.56 -33.55 -13.12
C ASP A 661 23.38 -35.04 -13.44
N HIS A 662 24.48 -35.61 -13.95
CA HIS A 662 24.76 -37.04 -14.17
C HIS A 662 24.03 -37.76 -15.31
N SER A 663 24.48 -37.52 -16.55
CA SER A 663 24.86 -38.65 -17.42
C SER A 663 25.73 -38.20 -18.61
N SER A 664 26.89 -38.84 -18.70
CA SER A 664 27.65 -39.15 -19.91
C SER A 664 27.91 -38.00 -20.90
N GLU A 665 29.01 -37.30 -20.65
CA GLU A 665 29.82 -36.66 -21.68
C GLU A 665 30.44 -37.76 -22.58
N ARG A 666 29.62 -38.35 -23.46
CA ARG A 666 30.05 -39.15 -24.61
C ARG A 666 28.81 -39.47 -25.45
N ASP A 667 28.91 -39.14 -26.74
CA ASP A 667 27.99 -39.48 -27.82
C ASP A 667 26.72 -38.62 -27.96
N GLU A 668 26.82 -37.38 -28.41
CA GLU A 668 25.71 -36.78 -29.19
C GLU A 668 26.12 -35.64 -30.13
N GLU A 669 27.02 -35.96 -31.08
CA GLU A 669 27.28 -35.13 -32.25
C GLU A 669 26.56 -35.74 -33.48
N LYS A 670 25.22 -35.92 -33.44
CA LYS A 670 24.46 -36.40 -34.62
C LYS A 670 22.92 -36.32 -34.57
N SER A 671 22.27 -35.24 -34.11
CA SER A 671 20.80 -35.11 -34.33
C SER A 671 20.19 -33.70 -34.29
N VAL A 672 20.87 -32.70 -34.88
CA VAL A 672 20.37 -31.30 -34.88
C VAL A 672 19.32 -31.00 -35.97
N SER A 673 18.93 -31.95 -36.83
CA SER A 673 18.03 -31.65 -37.96
C SER A 673 16.52 -31.83 -37.73
N ASP A 674 16.06 -32.46 -36.64
CA ASP A 674 14.64 -32.89 -36.56
C ASP A 674 13.74 -32.15 -35.55
N ARG A 675 14.28 -31.20 -34.77
CA ARG A 675 13.49 -30.45 -33.76
C ARG A 675 12.76 -29.21 -34.27
N ARG A 676 12.80 -28.90 -35.57
CA ARG A 676 12.14 -27.71 -36.15
C ARG A 676 10.73 -27.95 -36.72
N SER A 677 10.23 -29.19 -36.78
CA SER A 677 8.96 -29.50 -37.47
C SER A 677 7.71 -29.52 -36.55
N THR A 678 7.85 -29.54 -35.23
CA THR A 678 6.70 -29.77 -34.32
C THR A 678 6.03 -28.51 -33.75
N PHE A 679 6.38 -27.31 -34.20
CA PHE A 679 5.85 -26.05 -33.65
C PHE A 679 5.01 -25.20 -34.63
N ARG A 680 4.30 -25.86 -35.55
CA ARG A 680 3.51 -25.18 -36.59
C ARG A 680 2.07 -25.65 -36.79
N MET A 681 1.39 -26.03 -35.71
CA MET A 681 -0.07 -26.13 -35.71
C MET A 681 -0.64 -25.44 -34.48
N LEU A 682 -1.27 -24.28 -34.69
CA LEU A 682 -2.54 -23.83 -34.06
C LEU A 682 -2.75 -22.33 -34.35
N HIS A 683 -3.18 -22.03 -35.56
CA HIS A 683 -3.89 -20.79 -35.86
C HIS A 683 -5.18 -21.13 -36.62
N SER A 684 -6.27 -21.40 -35.89
CA SER A 684 -7.62 -21.18 -36.43
C SER A 684 -8.64 -20.90 -35.32
N SER A 685 -9.21 -19.69 -35.38
CA SER A 685 -10.55 -19.27 -34.96
C SER A 685 -11.12 -19.67 -33.58
N SER A 686 -11.16 -18.67 -32.69
CA SER A 686 -12.34 -18.22 -31.95
C SER A 686 -13.45 -19.24 -31.59
N ARG A 687 -13.43 -19.76 -30.36
CA ARG A 687 -14.52 -19.73 -29.38
C ARG A 687 -14.11 -20.53 -28.14
N LEU A 688 -14.18 -19.89 -26.97
CA LEU A 688 -14.03 -20.43 -25.62
C LEU A 688 -12.74 -21.23 -25.37
N HIS A 689 -11.76 -20.59 -24.74
CA HIS A 689 -10.63 -21.29 -24.13
C HIS A 689 -11.16 -22.36 -23.14
N PRO A 690 -10.92 -23.66 -23.35
CA PRO A 690 -10.58 -24.49 -22.21
C PRO A 690 -9.27 -23.90 -21.68
N ILE A 691 -9.19 -23.66 -20.38
CA ILE A 691 -7.88 -23.66 -19.73
C ILE A 691 -7.31 -25.01 -20.09
N ALA A 692 -6.38 -25.07 -21.05
CA ALA A 692 -5.62 -26.27 -21.31
C ALA A 692 -5.03 -26.64 -19.96
N ILE A 693 -5.54 -27.73 -19.40
CA ILE A 693 -5.01 -28.36 -18.20
C ILE A 693 -3.59 -28.73 -18.63
N VAL A 694 -2.62 -27.87 -18.29
CA VAL A 694 -1.22 -28.19 -18.43
C VAL A 694 -1.04 -29.51 -17.70
N ASP A 695 -0.56 -30.51 -18.43
CA ASP A 695 -0.61 -31.91 -18.06
C ASP A 695 -0.14 -32.13 -16.62
N GLN A 696 -1.02 -32.66 -15.76
CA GLN A 696 -0.80 -32.85 -14.32
C GLN A 696 0.42 -33.74 -14.00
N GLN A 697 0.94 -34.46 -14.99
CA GLN A 697 2.08 -35.36 -14.82
C GLN A 697 3.44 -34.62 -14.76
N VAL A 698 3.56 -33.40 -15.29
CA VAL A 698 4.83 -32.62 -15.28
C VAL A 698 5.02 -31.84 -13.97
N THR A 699 3.98 -31.73 -13.14
CA THR A 699 4.01 -30.95 -11.90
C THR A 699 4.41 -31.72 -10.64
N ARG A 700 5.06 -32.89 -10.72
CA ARG A 700 5.64 -33.59 -9.53
C ARG A 700 6.87 -32.90 -8.93
N GLY A 701 6.92 -31.57 -8.97
CA GLY A 701 8.03 -30.74 -8.53
C GLY A 701 7.68 -29.82 -7.37
N PRO A 702 8.49 -28.77 -7.16
CA PRO A 702 8.36 -27.79 -6.07
C PRO A 702 6.98 -27.14 -5.93
N LEU A 703 6.24 -26.95 -7.03
CA LEU A 703 4.90 -26.39 -6.99
C LEU A 703 3.86 -27.32 -6.32
N GLN A 704 3.96 -28.63 -6.56
CA GLN A 704 3.08 -29.62 -5.92
C GLN A 704 3.42 -29.75 -4.44
N GLN A 705 4.70 -29.75 -4.09
CA GLN A 705 5.12 -29.70 -2.69
C GLN A 705 4.59 -28.45 -1.99
N LEU A 706 4.61 -27.29 -2.67
CA LEU A 706 4.05 -26.05 -2.14
C LEU A 706 2.55 -26.19 -1.88
N TRP A 707 1.81 -26.74 -2.85
CA TRP A 707 0.39 -27.02 -2.71
C TRP A 707 0.10 -27.95 -1.53
N GLU A 708 0.81 -29.08 -1.43
CA GLU A 708 0.65 -30.05 -0.34
C GLU A 708 0.93 -29.44 1.04
N VAL A 709 2.02 -28.68 1.19
CA VAL A 709 2.34 -28.02 2.46
C VAL A 709 1.25 -27.01 2.83
N THR A 710 0.83 -26.16 1.90
CA THR A 710 -0.21 -25.15 2.18
C THR A 710 -1.59 -25.78 2.44
N SER A 711 -1.92 -26.88 1.75
CA SER A 711 -3.19 -27.59 1.93
C SER A 711 -3.26 -28.27 3.28
N LYS A 712 -2.17 -28.90 3.74
CA LYS A 712 -2.08 -29.47 5.10
C LYS A 712 -2.29 -28.39 6.17
N VAL A 713 -1.71 -27.20 5.99
CA VAL A 713 -1.94 -26.07 6.89
C VAL A 713 -3.39 -25.61 6.86
N GLU A 714 -4.01 -25.51 5.68
CA GLU A 714 -5.43 -25.13 5.54
C GLU A 714 -6.37 -26.17 6.18
N GLU A 715 -6.13 -27.46 5.94
CA GLU A 715 -6.89 -28.57 6.54
C GLU A 715 -6.81 -28.56 8.07
N GLU A 716 -5.63 -28.29 8.63
CA GLU A 716 -5.45 -28.13 10.07
C GLU A 716 -6.27 -26.96 10.62
N LEU A 717 -6.18 -25.80 9.97
CA LEU A 717 -6.96 -24.61 10.34
C LEU A 717 -8.47 -24.86 10.26
N VAL A 718 -8.93 -25.59 9.23
CA VAL A 718 -10.33 -25.98 9.07
C VAL A 718 -10.75 -26.93 10.19
N ARG A 719 -9.92 -27.93 10.52
CA ARG A 719 -10.20 -28.89 11.60
C ARG A 719 -10.35 -28.19 12.94
N GLN A 720 -9.41 -27.31 13.29
CA GLN A 720 -9.46 -26.54 14.52
C GLN A 720 -10.66 -25.58 14.55
N PHE A 721 -10.98 -24.93 13.43
CA PHE A 721 -12.18 -24.10 13.33
C PHE A 721 -13.45 -24.93 13.62
N HIS A 722 -13.56 -26.13 13.05
CA HIS A 722 -14.68 -27.02 13.32
C HIS A 722 -14.72 -27.49 14.78
N HIS A 723 -13.56 -27.78 15.39
CA HIS A 723 -13.45 -28.14 16.80
C HIS A 723 -13.88 -26.97 17.72
N CYS A 724 -13.37 -25.76 17.51
CA CYS A 724 -13.83 -24.58 18.25
C CYS A 724 -15.34 -24.33 18.05
N ARG A 725 -15.85 -24.57 16.84
CA ARG A 725 -17.27 -24.40 16.50
C ARG A 725 -18.18 -25.46 17.14
N SER A 726 -17.70 -26.68 17.39
CA SER A 726 -18.48 -27.74 18.04
C SER A 726 -18.62 -27.55 19.55
N ARG A 727 -17.63 -26.93 20.22
CA ARG A 727 -17.70 -26.59 21.65
C ARG A 727 -18.72 -25.50 22.00
N VAL A 728 -19.18 -24.73 21.00
CA VAL A 728 -20.18 -23.69 21.22
C VAL A 728 -21.59 -24.28 21.15
N HIS A 729 -22.34 -24.12 22.25
CA HIS A 729 -23.72 -24.57 22.37
C HIS A 729 -24.57 -24.21 21.13
N PRO A 730 -25.38 -25.12 20.55
CA PRO A 730 -26.09 -24.90 19.28
C PRO A 730 -26.93 -23.62 19.22
N TRP A 731 -27.60 -23.24 20.31
CA TRP A 731 -28.34 -21.98 20.38
C TRP A 731 -27.42 -20.74 20.38
N LYS A 732 -26.33 -20.80 21.14
CA LYS A 732 -25.32 -19.73 21.14
C LYS A 732 -24.63 -19.65 19.77
N ARG A 733 -24.43 -20.80 19.12
CA ARG A 733 -23.92 -20.93 17.75
C ARG A 733 -24.84 -20.27 16.73
N PHE A 734 -26.15 -20.48 16.82
CA PHE A 734 -27.14 -19.79 15.96
C PHE A 734 -27.08 -18.27 16.13
N TRP A 735 -27.06 -17.77 17.37
CA TRP A 735 -26.99 -16.33 17.65
C TRP A 735 -25.62 -15.71 17.38
N GLN A 736 -24.52 -16.46 17.51
CA GLN A 736 -23.15 -15.98 17.24
C GLN A 736 -22.79 -16.02 15.76
N LEU A 737 -23.31 -16.99 14.99
CA LEU A 737 -23.34 -16.93 13.53
C LEU A 737 -24.02 -15.63 13.06
N ARG A 738 -25.04 -15.19 13.80
CA ARG A 738 -25.80 -13.97 13.51
C ARG A 738 -25.07 -12.68 13.90
N ASN A 739 -24.28 -12.67 14.99
CA ASN A 739 -23.80 -11.44 15.64
C ASN A 739 -22.27 -11.34 15.86
N LYS A 740 -21.41 -11.76 14.91
CA LYS A 740 -19.94 -11.52 14.86
C LYS A 740 -19.00 -12.72 15.20
N GLY A 741 -19.30 -13.93 14.71
CA GLY A 741 -18.33 -15.03 14.71
C GLY A 741 -18.18 -15.77 16.04
N PHE A 742 -17.35 -16.82 16.04
CA PHE A 742 -17.05 -17.70 17.17
C PHE A 742 -15.78 -17.26 17.88
N GLY A 743 -15.91 -16.55 19.01
CA GLY A 743 -14.75 -16.05 19.76
C GLY A 743 -13.87 -15.18 18.86
N ARG A 744 -12.63 -15.62 18.60
CA ARG A 744 -11.69 -14.93 17.70
C ARG A 744 -11.88 -15.30 16.22
N PHE A 745 -12.64 -16.34 15.88
CA PHE A 745 -12.90 -16.72 14.49
C PHE A 745 -14.13 -16.02 13.94
N LYS A 746 -14.02 -15.30 12.83
CA LYS A 746 -15.16 -14.90 12.01
C LYS A 746 -15.46 -16.02 11.03
N ALA A 747 -16.63 -16.65 11.11
CA ALA A 747 -17.06 -17.59 10.07
C ALA A 747 -16.98 -16.88 8.70
N ALA A 748 -16.33 -17.49 7.72
CA ALA A 748 -16.46 -17.05 6.36
C ALA A 748 -17.92 -17.29 5.96
N GLU A 749 -18.67 -16.21 5.69
CA GLU A 749 -20.08 -16.30 5.29
C GLU A 749 -20.16 -17.08 3.97
N GLY A 750 -21.03 -18.09 3.89
CA GLY A 750 -21.29 -18.89 2.69
C GLY A 750 -20.29 -20.00 2.35
N SER A 751 -19.10 -20.06 2.96
CA SER A 751 -18.13 -21.11 2.67
C SER A 751 -17.97 -22.12 3.80
N GLN A 752 -17.87 -23.41 3.46
CA GLN A 752 -17.44 -24.47 4.39
C GLN A 752 -15.98 -24.31 4.86
N SER A 753 -15.29 -23.22 4.50
CA SER A 753 -13.87 -23.02 4.79
C SER A 753 -13.64 -22.34 6.15
N SER A 754 -12.42 -22.46 6.65
CA SER A 754 -11.94 -21.94 7.94
C SER A 754 -12.35 -20.48 8.14
N GLY A 755 -12.90 -20.19 9.33
CA GLY A 755 -13.17 -18.82 9.72
C GLY A 755 -11.89 -17.99 9.79
N LYS A 756 -11.96 -16.70 9.45
CA LYS A 756 -10.83 -15.78 9.56
C LYS A 756 -10.61 -15.39 11.03
N ILE A 757 -9.41 -15.58 11.57
CA ILE A 757 -9.07 -15.11 12.92
C ILE A 757 -9.04 -13.57 12.92
N ARG A 758 -9.66 -12.98 13.95
CA ARG A 758 -9.77 -11.53 14.18
C ARG A 758 -8.63 -11.04 15.07
N GLN A 759 -8.23 -9.79 14.86
CA GLN A 759 -7.41 -9.04 15.80
C GLN A 759 -8.08 -9.02 17.19
N VAL A 760 -7.26 -8.90 18.25
CA VAL A 760 -7.79 -8.76 19.62
C VAL A 760 -8.60 -7.46 19.74
N SER A 761 -8.03 -6.35 19.27
CA SER A 761 -8.69 -5.06 19.39
C SER A 761 -9.84 -4.91 18.40
N SER A 762 -10.91 -4.31 18.91
CA SER A 762 -12.08 -3.89 18.12
C SER A 762 -12.16 -2.36 17.95
N ASN A 763 -11.09 -1.65 18.34
CA ASN A 763 -10.94 -0.21 18.16
C ASN A 763 -9.93 0.07 17.04
N LEU A 764 -10.31 0.87 16.03
CA LEU A 764 -9.45 1.11 14.89
C LEU A 764 -8.22 1.95 15.25
N ASP A 765 -8.36 2.90 16.16
CA ASP A 765 -7.27 3.76 16.61
C ASP A 765 -6.19 2.93 17.32
N GLN A 766 -6.60 2.08 18.26
CA GLN A 766 -5.69 1.16 18.94
C GLN A 766 -5.01 0.20 17.96
N LEU A 767 -5.72 -0.32 16.96
CA LEU A 767 -5.10 -1.20 15.96
C LEU A 767 -4.03 -0.50 15.12
N TYR A 768 -4.20 0.79 14.84
CA TYR A 768 -3.22 1.60 14.10
C TYR A 768 -2.01 1.96 14.97
N GLU A 769 -2.24 2.29 16.24
CA GLU A 769 -1.18 2.50 17.22
C GLU A 769 -0.33 1.25 17.37
N GLN A 770 -0.95 0.09 17.61
CA GLN A 770 -0.27 -1.20 17.67
C GLN A 770 0.46 -1.52 16.36
N ALA A 771 -0.18 -1.30 15.20
CA ALA A 771 0.44 -1.53 13.89
C ALA A 771 1.73 -0.73 13.74
N SER A 772 1.66 0.56 14.07
CA SER A 772 2.77 1.50 14.00
C SER A 772 3.92 1.05 14.91
N THR A 773 3.61 0.73 16.16
CA THR A 773 4.57 0.29 17.16
C THR A 773 5.34 -0.96 16.71
N ILE A 774 4.65 -1.96 16.18
CA ILE A 774 5.29 -3.25 15.85
C ILE A 774 5.90 -3.30 14.45
N ASN A 775 5.55 -2.40 13.52
CA ASN A 775 5.86 -2.55 12.09
C ASN A 775 7.34 -2.79 11.81
N SER A 776 8.23 -1.97 12.39
CA SER A 776 9.68 -2.12 12.21
C SER A 776 10.21 -3.40 12.85
N ALA A 777 9.80 -3.70 14.08
CA ALA A 777 10.26 -4.88 14.80
C ALA A 777 9.83 -6.18 14.10
N VAL A 778 8.63 -6.22 13.50
CA VAL A 778 8.18 -7.35 12.67
C VAL A 778 9.11 -7.57 11.48
N HIS A 779 9.55 -6.49 10.83
CA HIS A 779 10.49 -6.59 9.71
C HIS A 779 11.86 -7.09 10.16
N ASP A 780 12.34 -6.66 11.32
CA ASP A 780 13.59 -7.15 11.90
C ASP A 780 13.50 -8.65 12.23
N LEU A 781 12.42 -9.08 12.90
CA LEU A 781 12.15 -10.49 13.22
C LEU A 781 12.10 -11.38 11.96
N LEU A 782 11.46 -10.89 10.90
CA LEU A 782 11.41 -11.63 9.62
C LEU A 782 12.74 -11.58 8.87
N SER A 783 13.52 -10.52 9.01
CA SER A 783 14.88 -10.43 8.45
C SER A 783 15.79 -11.48 9.09
N ASP A 784 15.75 -11.58 10.42
CA ASP A 784 16.51 -12.57 11.18
C ASP A 784 16.08 -14.01 10.84
N LEU A 785 14.78 -14.23 10.66
CA LEU A 785 14.23 -15.51 10.21
C LEU A 785 14.80 -15.94 8.86
N LEU A 786 15.01 -14.99 7.95
CA LEU A 786 15.49 -15.22 6.59
C LEU A 786 17.02 -15.21 6.48
N ALA A 787 17.74 -14.83 7.53
CA ALA A 787 19.20 -14.80 7.58
C ALA A 787 19.89 -16.11 7.14
N PRO A 788 19.38 -17.32 7.47
CA PRO A 788 19.98 -18.57 7.00
C PRO A 788 19.99 -18.76 5.48
N LEU A 789 19.06 -18.11 4.76
CA LEU A 789 19.05 -18.12 3.30
C LEU A 789 20.15 -17.22 2.69
N GLN A 790 20.71 -16.28 3.49
CA GLN A 790 21.75 -15.34 3.05
C GLN A 790 23.10 -16.03 2.91
N VAL A 791 23.46 -16.82 3.91
CA VAL A 791 24.77 -17.47 4.00
C VAL A 791 25.00 -18.44 2.82
N ARG A 792 23.94 -19.10 2.34
CA ARG A 792 24.05 -20.09 1.25
C ARG A 792 24.41 -19.51 -0.11
N HIS A 793 24.22 -18.20 -0.33
CA HIS A 793 24.47 -17.57 -1.63
C HIS A 793 25.76 -16.73 -1.68
N GLY A 794 26.56 -16.68 -0.61
CA GLY A 794 27.86 -16.00 -0.60
C GLY A 794 27.82 -14.46 -0.73
N SER A 795 26.63 -13.87 -0.86
CA SER A 795 26.43 -12.42 -0.92
C SER A 795 26.10 -11.86 0.47
N SER A 796 26.79 -10.79 0.88
CA SER A 796 26.56 -10.10 2.16
C SER A 796 25.19 -9.39 2.27
N GLN A 797 24.40 -9.32 1.20
CA GLN A 797 23.01 -8.85 1.21
C GLN A 797 22.13 -9.79 0.38
N LEU A 798 21.01 -10.22 0.97
CA LEU A 798 20.02 -11.07 0.31
C LEU A 798 19.24 -10.26 -0.72
N THR A 799 19.83 -10.14 -1.91
CA THR A 799 19.18 -9.49 -3.04
C THR A 799 18.66 -10.55 -4.01
N VAL A 800 17.42 -10.37 -4.44
CA VAL A 800 16.73 -11.18 -5.44
C VAL A 800 16.62 -10.31 -6.68
N GLY A 801 17.66 -10.38 -7.50
CA GLY A 801 17.92 -9.41 -8.55
C GLY A 801 18.25 -8.03 -7.99
N LYS A 802 17.35 -7.07 -8.21
CA LYS A 802 17.52 -5.68 -7.74
C LYS A 802 16.78 -5.35 -6.44
N TYR A 803 16.05 -6.33 -5.88
CA TYR A 803 15.23 -6.12 -4.69
C TYR A 803 15.88 -6.80 -3.49
N PRO A 804 15.77 -6.25 -2.27
CA PRO A 804 16.01 -7.06 -1.08
C PRO A 804 14.98 -8.19 -1.05
N MET A 805 15.37 -9.38 -0.58
CA MET A 805 14.42 -10.49 -0.42
C MET A 805 13.25 -10.10 0.48
N LEU A 806 13.50 -9.38 1.58
CA LEU A 806 12.45 -8.83 2.42
C LEU A 806 12.25 -7.35 2.08
N ILE A 807 11.06 -7.04 1.56
CA ILE A 807 10.63 -5.68 1.26
C ILE A 807 9.68 -5.22 2.35
N TYR A 808 10.09 -4.16 3.03
CA TYR A 808 9.37 -3.58 4.15
C TYR A 808 8.14 -2.86 3.59
N GLY A 809 6.96 -3.23 4.05
CA GLY A 809 5.74 -2.54 3.68
C GLY A 809 5.43 -1.42 4.68
N PRO A 810 4.90 -0.27 4.23
CA PRO A 810 4.36 0.71 5.17
C PRO A 810 3.11 0.12 5.84
N VAL A 811 2.78 0.64 7.02
CA VAL A 811 1.46 0.38 7.61
C VAL A 811 0.40 0.88 6.64
N LYS A 812 -0.66 0.11 6.47
CA LYS A 812 -1.70 0.38 5.49
C LYS A 812 -2.38 1.74 5.72
N GLN A 813 -2.61 2.50 4.66
CA GLN A 813 -3.27 3.80 4.74
C GLN A 813 -4.68 3.75 5.38
N PRO A 814 -5.03 4.64 6.34
CA PRO A 814 -6.30 4.68 7.08
C PRO A 814 -7.52 4.65 6.17
N GLN A 815 -7.51 5.47 5.13
CA GLN A 815 -8.59 5.54 4.16
C GLN A 815 -8.86 4.17 3.52
N ARG A 816 -7.82 3.45 3.10
CA ARG A 816 -7.95 2.14 2.45
C ARG A 816 -8.38 1.05 3.44
N ALA A 817 -7.96 1.15 4.71
CA ALA A 817 -8.42 0.25 5.77
C ALA A 817 -9.91 0.46 6.09
N ILE A 818 -10.35 1.72 6.23
CA ILE A 818 -11.75 2.09 6.43
C ILE A 818 -12.62 1.59 5.28
N GLU A 819 -12.22 1.85 4.04
CA GLU A 819 -12.90 1.33 2.84
C GLU A 819 -13.06 -0.18 2.89
N LYS A 820 -11.98 -0.91 3.19
CA LYS A 820 -12.02 -2.38 3.28
C LYS A 820 -12.91 -2.85 4.42
N CYS A 821 -12.87 -2.16 5.56
CA CYS A 821 -13.68 -2.47 6.72
C CYS A 821 -15.18 -2.33 6.42
N VAL A 822 -15.57 -1.24 5.75
CA VAL A 822 -16.96 -1.00 5.35
C VAL A 822 -17.38 -1.94 4.22
N ARG A 823 -16.58 -2.06 3.15
CA ARG A 823 -16.98 -2.81 1.94
C ARG A 823 -16.92 -4.32 2.09
N SER A 824 -16.01 -4.84 2.92
CA SER A 824 -15.74 -6.28 3.01
C SER A 824 -16.00 -6.85 4.40
N TYR A 825 -15.83 -6.06 5.46
CA TYR A 825 -15.86 -6.59 6.83
C TYR A 825 -17.08 -6.17 7.65
N ARG A 826 -18.08 -5.51 7.06
CA ARG A 826 -19.28 -5.04 7.77
C ARG A 826 -18.94 -4.14 8.97
N ARG A 827 -17.94 -3.27 8.81
CA ARG A 827 -17.40 -2.38 9.86
C ARG A 827 -16.76 -3.11 11.05
N ASP A 828 -16.48 -4.41 10.92
CA ASP A 828 -15.70 -5.15 11.91
C ASP A 828 -14.20 -4.94 11.69
N VAL A 829 -13.62 -4.06 12.52
CA VAL A 829 -12.19 -3.72 12.46
C VAL A 829 -11.29 -4.87 12.86
N GLY A 830 -11.80 -5.83 13.65
CA GLY A 830 -11.04 -7.02 14.02
C GLY A 830 -10.65 -7.87 12.80
N CYS A 831 -11.32 -7.69 11.65
CA CYS A 831 -10.95 -8.36 10.41
C CYS A 831 -9.76 -7.71 9.66
N LEU A 832 -9.26 -6.55 10.10
CA LEU A 832 -8.12 -5.86 9.50
C LEU A 832 -6.80 -6.50 9.95
N THR A 833 -6.49 -7.64 9.35
CA THR A 833 -5.26 -8.41 9.58
C THR A 833 -4.12 -8.02 8.64
N ASP A 834 -4.33 -6.98 7.82
CA ASP A 834 -3.40 -6.53 6.78
C ASP A 834 -2.99 -5.07 6.97
N LEU A 835 -2.99 -4.60 8.22
CA LEU A 835 -2.49 -3.27 8.56
C LEU A 835 -0.96 -3.24 8.53
N VAL A 836 -0.32 -4.23 9.16
CA VAL A 836 1.12 -4.51 9.01
C VAL A 836 1.27 -5.56 7.92
N ARG A 837 2.01 -5.22 6.87
CA ARG A 837 2.27 -6.10 5.73
C ARG A 837 3.72 -6.01 5.34
N CYS A 838 4.32 -7.16 5.04
CA CYS A 838 5.63 -7.22 4.40
C CYS A 838 5.55 -8.10 3.15
N THR A 839 6.52 -7.92 2.25
CA THR A 839 6.62 -8.74 1.04
C THR A 839 7.96 -9.46 1.01
N ILE A 840 7.93 -10.78 0.87
CA ILE A 840 9.12 -11.59 0.60
C ILE A 840 9.15 -11.88 -0.90
N VAL A 841 10.25 -11.56 -1.56
CA VAL A 841 10.47 -11.84 -2.97
C VAL A 841 11.40 -13.03 -3.08
N ALA A 842 10.94 -14.09 -3.76
CA ALA A 842 11.73 -15.27 -4.08
C ALA A 842 12.07 -15.29 -5.58
N GLU A 843 13.29 -15.71 -5.93
CA GLU A 843 13.70 -15.88 -7.32
C GLU A 843 12.99 -17.07 -7.95
N THR A 844 12.90 -18.17 -7.21
CA THR A 844 12.37 -19.45 -7.69
C THR A 844 11.33 -20.06 -6.73
N VAL A 845 10.62 -21.09 -7.20
CA VAL A 845 9.61 -21.79 -6.39
C VAL A 845 10.25 -22.57 -5.23
N GLU A 846 11.48 -23.04 -5.41
CA GLU A 846 12.26 -23.76 -4.39
C GLU A 846 12.66 -22.80 -3.26
N GLN A 847 13.10 -21.58 -3.60
CA GLN A 847 13.38 -20.56 -2.60
C GLN A 847 12.11 -20.15 -1.86
N LEU A 848 10.97 -20.03 -2.55
CA LEU A 848 9.67 -19.79 -1.92
C LEU A 848 9.29 -20.90 -0.93
N LEU A 849 9.50 -22.17 -1.29
CA LEU A 849 9.31 -23.31 -0.39
C LEU A 849 10.23 -23.24 0.83
N GLN A 850 11.50 -22.88 0.64
CA GLN A 850 12.44 -22.70 1.75
C GLN A 850 11.96 -21.62 2.72
N VAL A 851 11.51 -20.47 2.20
CA VAL A 851 10.89 -19.40 3.01
C VAL A 851 9.67 -19.93 3.78
N LEU A 852 8.75 -20.65 3.12
CA LEU A 852 7.57 -21.21 3.77
C LEU A 852 7.94 -22.20 4.88
N ASN A 853 8.94 -23.06 4.64
CA ASN A 853 9.40 -24.03 5.62
C ASN A 853 10.05 -23.34 6.83
N LEU A 854 10.87 -22.29 6.63
CA LEU A 854 11.44 -21.50 7.73
C LEU A 854 10.35 -20.85 8.58
N ILE A 855 9.36 -20.22 7.95
CA ILE A 855 8.20 -19.64 8.67
C ILE A 855 7.47 -20.73 9.44
N ARG A 856 7.16 -21.86 8.80
CA ARG A 856 6.47 -22.99 9.44
C ARG A 856 7.27 -23.58 10.62
N GLU A 857 8.59 -23.69 10.50
CA GLU A 857 9.47 -24.16 11.58
C GLU A 857 9.45 -23.24 12.79
N ARG A 858 9.20 -21.94 12.60
CA ARG A 858 9.03 -20.95 13.68
C ARG A 858 7.57 -20.66 14.03
N SER A 859 6.63 -21.42 13.47
CA SER A 859 5.20 -21.23 13.69
C SER A 859 4.52 -22.43 14.37
N LEU A 860 3.44 -22.14 15.11
CA LEU A 860 2.33 -23.07 15.34
C LEU A 860 1.24 -22.86 14.28
N VAL A 861 0.42 -23.86 14.01
CA VAL A 861 -0.71 -23.75 13.08
C VAL A 861 -2.01 -23.68 13.86
N GLY A 862 -2.70 -22.55 13.72
CA GLY A 862 -3.97 -22.26 14.38
C GLY A 862 -3.91 -22.22 15.91
N ILE A 863 -5.05 -22.34 16.59
CA ILE A 863 -5.15 -22.20 18.05
C ILE A 863 -5.15 -23.61 18.63
N GLU A 864 -4.08 -24.00 19.32
CA GLU A 864 -4.08 -25.25 20.08
C GLU A 864 -5.20 -25.21 21.13
N PRO A 865 -5.95 -26.30 21.33
CA PRO A 865 -6.92 -26.37 22.40
C PRO A 865 -6.16 -26.21 23.72
N ALA A 866 -6.56 -25.20 24.50
CA ALA A 866 -6.05 -25.04 25.85
C ALA A 866 -6.32 -26.33 26.62
N ASN A 867 -5.24 -27.06 26.93
CA ASN A 867 -5.18 -28.33 27.63
C ASN A 867 -5.45 -29.61 26.79
N PRO A 868 -4.41 -30.39 26.43
CA PRO A 868 -4.57 -31.73 25.83
C PRO A 868 -5.34 -32.70 26.75
N ALA A 869 -5.33 -32.45 28.06
CA ALA A 869 -6.07 -33.25 29.04
C ALA A 869 -7.60 -33.20 28.84
N ASP A 870 -8.14 -32.10 28.30
CA ASP A 870 -9.57 -31.99 27.96
C ASP A 870 -9.93 -32.92 26.78
N GLU A 871 -9.00 -33.19 25.86
CA GLU A 871 -9.22 -34.13 24.75
C GLU A 871 -9.27 -35.58 25.24
N THR A 872 -8.44 -35.94 26.21
CA THR A 872 -8.49 -37.27 26.84
C THR A 872 -9.85 -37.50 27.50
N ILE A 873 -10.36 -36.53 28.25
CA ILE A 873 -11.67 -36.63 28.93
C ILE A 873 -12.82 -36.70 27.90
N MET A 874 -12.76 -35.91 26.82
CA MET A 874 -13.79 -35.93 25.77
C MET A 874 -13.77 -37.21 24.92
N SER A 875 -12.60 -37.82 24.68
CA SER A 875 -12.53 -39.11 23.97
C SER A 875 -13.08 -40.24 24.83
N VAL A 876 -12.78 -40.24 26.14
CA VAL A 876 -13.30 -41.23 27.10
C VAL A 876 -14.83 -41.09 27.26
N MET A 877 -15.36 -39.86 27.35
CA MET A 877 -16.81 -39.64 27.42
C MET A 877 -17.55 -39.88 26.08
N GLY A 878 -16.84 -39.86 24.96
CA GLY A 878 -17.38 -40.18 23.63
C GLY A 878 -17.57 -41.69 23.42
N GLU A 879 -16.63 -42.50 23.90
CA GLU A 879 -16.70 -43.96 23.82
C GLU A 879 -17.73 -44.57 24.79
N GLU A 880 -17.92 -43.99 25.98
CA GLU A 880 -18.94 -44.46 26.94
C GLU A 880 -20.39 -44.20 26.50
N ARG A 881 -20.64 -43.26 25.58
CA ARG A 881 -22.00 -42.98 25.07
C ARG A 881 -22.40 -43.80 23.84
N THR A 882 -21.46 -44.52 23.21
CA THR A 882 -21.75 -45.36 22.04
C THR A 882 -22.02 -46.83 22.37
N SER A 883 -21.93 -47.25 23.64
CA SER A 883 -22.11 -48.66 24.05
C SER A 883 -23.46 -49.00 24.68
N SER A 884 -24.43 -48.07 24.79
CA SER A 884 -25.69 -48.32 25.53
C SER A 884 -26.99 -48.35 24.69
N TRP A 885 -26.94 -48.38 23.35
CA TRP A 885 -28.14 -48.23 22.51
C TRP A 885 -28.38 -49.31 21.44
N ASP A 886 -27.71 -50.46 21.49
CA ASP A 886 -27.98 -51.57 20.56
C ASP A 886 -28.47 -52.82 21.29
N SER A 887 -29.79 -52.93 21.47
CA SER A 887 -30.48 -54.22 21.60
C SER A 887 -31.97 -54.12 21.27
N GLU A 888 -32.32 -54.18 19.99
CA GLU A 888 -33.54 -54.86 19.52
C GLU A 888 -33.35 -55.38 18.08
N PRO A 889 -33.78 -56.61 17.74
CA PRO A 889 -33.61 -57.17 16.41
C PRO A 889 -34.88 -56.98 15.58
N LEU A 890 -34.76 -56.39 14.39
CA LEU A 890 -35.80 -56.53 13.37
C LEU A 890 -35.20 -56.65 11.98
N SER A 891 -35.83 -57.56 11.26
CA SER A 891 -35.33 -58.35 10.15
C SER A 891 -35.51 -57.68 8.79
N THR A 892 -34.63 -58.10 7.86
CA THR A 892 -34.94 -58.39 6.44
C THR A 892 -35.26 -57.22 5.47
N THR A 893 -34.25 -56.92 4.63
CA THR A 893 -34.22 -57.00 3.14
C THR A 893 -33.94 -55.69 2.36
N ARG A 894 -32.96 -55.79 1.44
CA ARG A 894 -32.61 -54.93 0.27
C ARG A 894 -32.02 -53.54 0.58
N GLY A 895 -30.84 -53.15 0.08
CA GLY A 895 -29.88 -53.76 -0.84
C GLY A 895 -28.57 -52.98 -0.84
N SER A 896 -27.45 -53.71 -0.84
CA SER A 896 -26.09 -53.20 -0.70
C SER A 896 -25.38 -53.10 -2.05
N PHE A 897 -24.85 -51.93 -2.40
CA PHE A 897 -23.82 -51.84 -3.45
C PHE A 897 -22.68 -50.83 -3.17
N HIS A 898 -22.57 -50.28 -1.96
CA HIS A 898 -21.51 -49.30 -1.65
C HIS A 898 -20.60 -49.59 -0.45
N ARG A 899 -20.76 -50.74 0.22
CA ARG A 899 -19.91 -51.12 1.37
C ARG A 899 -18.78 -52.11 1.10
N ARG A 900 -18.64 -52.65 -0.12
CA ARG A 900 -17.57 -53.64 -0.43
C ARG A 900 -16.27 -53.07 -1.00
N VAL A 901 -16.21 -51.79 -1.36
CA VAL A 901 -14.97 -51.22 -1.94
C VAL A 901 -14.05 -50.61 -0.87
N VAL A 902 -14.58 -50.25 0.31
CA VAL A 902 -13.78 -49.56 1.34
C VAL A 902 -13.06 -50.53 2.29
N SER A 903 -13.50 -51.79 2.43
CA SER A 903 -12.85 -52.76 3.34
C SER A 903 -11.69 -53.55 2.71
N HIS A 904 -11.48 -53.50 1.39
CA HIS A 904 -10.34 -54.17 0.72
C HIS A 904 -9.11 -53.28 0.53
N VAL A 905 -9.24 -51.96 0.62
CA VAL A 905 -8.09 -51.04 0.51
C VAL A 905 -7.35 -50.90 1.85
N GLN A 906 -8.05 -51.09 2.97
CA GLN A 906 -7.45 -50.98 4.31
C GLN A 906 -6.54 -52.18 4.67
N SER A 907 -6.71 -53.36 4.05
CA SER A 907 -5.88 -54.53 4.34
C SER A 907 -4.61 -54.62 3.49
N TYR A 908 -4.50 -53.84 2.42
CA TYR A 908 -3.31 -53.80 1.56
C TYR A 908 -2.25 -52.79 2.02
N VAL A 909 -2.64 -51.80 2.83
CA VAL A 909 -1.72 -50.73 3.31
C VAL A 909 -1.02 -51.10 4.62
N ASN A 910 -1.56 -52.05 5.40
CA ASN A 910 -0.95 -52.50 6.65
C ASN A 910 0.01 -53.70 6.51
N GLY A 911 0.28 -54.18 5.29
CA GLY A 911 1.11 -55.36 5.02
C GLY A 911 2.56 -55.07 4.56
N PHE A 912 2.98 -53.81 4.44
CA PHE A 912 4.26 -53.46 3.80
C PHE A 912 5.35 -52.90 4.73
N LEU A 913 5.29 -53.18 6.04
CA LEU A 913 6.35 -52.83 6.99
C LEU A 913 6.64 -53.97 7.98
N THR A 914 7.13 -55.09 7.45
CA THR A 914 7.94 -56.04 8.23
C THR A 914 9.11 -56.51 7.39
N ASN A 915 10.20 -55.73 7.41
CA ASN A 915 11.54 -56.25 7.15
C ASN A 915 12.48 -55.52 8.11
N ARG A 916 12.40 -55.94 9.37
CA ARG A 916 13.23 -55.49 10.48
C ARG A 916 14.08 -56.68 10.86
N ASP A 917 15.13 -56.93 10.08
CA ASP A 917 16.25 -57.83 10.43
C ASP A 917 17.40 -57.59 9.45
N ARG A 918 18.01 -56.41 9.58
CA ARG A 918 19.36 -56.05 9.13
C ARG A 918 19.49 -54.60 9.55
N TRP A 919 20.20 -54.35 10.66
CA TRP A 919 20.87 -53.11 11.06
C TRP A 919 21.17 -53.23 12.56
N ALA A 920 22.09 -54.12 12.90
CA ALA A 920 22.65 -54.25 14.25
C ALA A 920 24.12 -53.75 14.32
N GLY A 921 24.58 -53.02 13.31
CA GLY A 921 25.98 -52.57 13.20
C GLY A 921 26.21 -51.06 13.30
N ASP A 922 25.16 -50.23 13.29
CA ASP A 922 25.28 -48.75 13.22
C ASP A 922 24.87 -48.01 14.51
N GLU A 923 24.41 -48.73 15.55
CA GLU A 923 23.97 -48.09 16.80
C GLU A 923 25.10 -47.54 17.67
N GLU A 924 26.33 -48.05 17.54
CA GLU A 924 27.47 -47.54 18.32
C GLU A 924 28.09 -46.27 17.72
N ARG A 925 28.06 -46.07 16.39
CA ARG A 925 28.50 -44.80 15.78
C ARG A 925 27.49 -43.67 15.96
N GLN A 926 26.19 -43.97 16.08
CA GLN A 926 25.18 -42.95 16.39
C GLN A 926 25.11 -42.56 17.87
N LYS A 927 25.67 -43.36 18.79
CA LYS A 927 25.76 -42.99 20.21
C LYS A 927 26.89 -42.01 20.51
N LEU A 928 27.97 -41.96 19.72
CA LEU A 928 29.07 -41.02 19.94
C LEU A 928 28.85 -39.63 19.31
N VAL A 929 27.91 -39.48 18.36
CA VAL A 929 27.54 -38.18 17.74
C VAL A 929 26.33 -37.52 18.43
N ARG A 930 25.61 -38.25 19.29
CA ARG A 930 24.40 -37.76 19.96
C ARG A 930 24.65 -36.94 21.23
N THR A 931 25.88 -36.87 21.72
CA THR A 931 26.17 -36.27 23.02
C THR A 931 26.44 -34.75 22.95
N GLU A 932 26.53 -34.14 21.76
CA GLU A 932 26.75 -32.69 21.61
C GLU A 932 25.64 -31.93 20.87
N SER A 933 24.60 -32.59 20.33
CA SER A 933 23.42 -31.90 19.81
C SER A 933 22.38 -31.73 20.91
N SER A 934 22.62 -30.81 21.85
CA SER A 934 21.52 -30.24 22.64
C SER A 934 20.58 -29.57 21.62
N THR A 935 19.52 -30.28 21.25
CA THR A 935 18.52 -29.82 20.31
C THR A 935 17.77 -28.68 20.97
N THR A 936 18.31 -27.47 20.87
CA THR A 936 17.66 -26.24 21.30
C THR A 936 16.30 -26.23 20.63
N LYS A 937 15.24 -26.46 21.43
CA LYS A 937 13.86 -26.45 20.97
C LYS A 937 13.67 -25.11 20.26
N LYS A 938 13.55 -25.13 18.93
CA LYS A 938 13.43 -23.89 18.16
C LYS A 938 12.20 -23.15 18.66
N GLU A 939 12.42 -21.99 19.26
CA GLU A 939 11.35 -21.13 19.76
C GLU A 939 10.39 -20.80 18.62
N LYS A 940 9.10 -20.97 18.89
CA LYS A 940 8.00 -20.63 17.99
C LYS A 940 7.60 -19.20 18.29
N PHE A 941 7.64 -18.30 17.30
CA PHE A 941 7.26 -16.90 17.50
C PHE A 941 5.94 -16.53 16.83
N PHE A 942 5.48 -17.39 15.92
CA PHE A 942 4.32 -17.11 15.08
C PHE A 942 3.22 -18.14 15.32
N ARG A 943 1.98 -17.72 15.11
CA ARG A 943 0.87 -18.63 14.85
C ARG A 943 0.32 -18.36 13.46
N ILE A 944 0.37 -19.33 12.56
CA ILE A 944 -0.26 -19.23 11.25
C ILE A 944 -1.76 -19.29 11.46
N THR A 945 -2.46 -18.20 11.12
CA THR A 945 -3.92 -18.06 11.32
C THR A 945 -4.71 -18.20 10.03
N HIS A 946 -4.07 -18.02 8.88
CA HIS A 946 -4.69 -18.09 7.57
C HIS A 946 -3.63 -18.27 6.49
N VAL A 947 -3.94 -19.05 5.45
CA VAL A 947 -3.10 -19.25 4.26
C VAL A 947 -3.91 -18.98 3.00
N LYS A 948 -3.33 -18.26 2.04
CA LYS A 948 -3.89 -18.04 0.70
C LYS A 948 -2.85 -18.43 -0.33
N ASN A 949 -2.92 -19.65 -0.83
CA ASN A 949 -2.06 -20.08 -1.93
C ASN A 949 -2.74 -19.76 -3.26
N ARG A 950 -2.25 -18.77 -4.02
CA ARG A 950 -2.75 -18.46 -5.38
C ARG A 950 -1.82 -18.98 -6.48
N PHE A 951 -0.80 -19.76 -6.15
CA PHE A 951 0.06 -20.38 -7.16
C PHE A 951 -0.56 -21.62 -7.79
N HIS A 952 -1.40 -22.35 -7.05
CA HIS A 952 -2.00 -23.60 -7.53
C HIS A 952 -3.42 -23.39 -8.09
N SER A 953 -3.74 -23.98 -9.24
CA SER A 953 -5.04 -23.82 -9.89
C SER A 953 -6.20 -24.47 -9.15
N SER A 954 -5.93 -25.52 -8.37
CA SER A 954 -6.95 -26.18 -7.53
C SER A 954 -7.24 -25.43 -6.23
N SER A 955 -6.50 -24.35 -5.94
CA SER A 955 -6.77 -23.53 -4.77
C SER A 955 -8.10 -22.80 -4.90
N LYS A 956 -8.93 -22.86 -3.84
CA LYS A 956 -10.21 -22.14 -3.78
C LYS A 956 -10.05 -20.62 -3.89
N VAL A 957 -8.87 -20.10 -3.52
CA VAL A 957 -8.56 -18.66 -3.58
C VAL A 957 -7.91 -18.23 -4.89
N PHE A 958 -7.56 -19.17 -5.78
CA PHE A 958 -7.03 -18.86 -7.10
C PHE A 958 -8.18 -18.47 -8.04
N ASN A 959 -8.06 -17.30 -8.68
CA ASN A 959 -9.01 -16.88 -9.69
C ASN A 959 -8.34 -16.93 -11.07
N PRO A 960 -8.70 -17.91 -11.94
CA PRO A 960 -8.06 -18.07 -13.23
C PRO A 960 -8.24 -16.86 -14.15
N MET A 961 -9.29 -16.06 -13.93
CA MET A 961 -9.51 -14.85 -14.72
C MET A 961 -8.42 -13.81 -14.51
N THR A 962 -7.79 -13.76 -13.33
CA THR A 962 -6.80 -12.72 -12.99
C THR A 962 -5.38 -13.09 -13.33
N GLY A 963 -5.08 -14.39 -13.39
CA GLY A 963 -3.70 -14.88 -13.47
C GLY A 963 -2.81 -14.46 -12.29
N TYR A 964 -3.33 -13.77 -11.28
CA TYR A 964 -2.57 -13.24 -10.15
C TYR A 964 -2.16 -14.38 -9.22
N ARG A 965 -0.85 -14.45 -8.95
CA ARG A 965 -0.23 -15.51 -8.13
C ARG A 965 0.62 -14.89 -7.02
N ASP A 966 0.36 -15.31 -5.81
CA ASP A 966 1.13 -15.04 -4.60
C ASP A 966 0.81 -16.12 -3.55
N LEU A 967 1.57 -16.11 -2.47
CA LEU A 967 1.26 -16.85 -1.25
C LEU A 967 1.13 -15.83 -0.12
N SER A 968 -0.07 -15.69 0.45
CA SER A 968 -0.31 -14.78 1.58
C SER A 968 -0.53 -15.60 2.85
N LEU A 969 0.32 -15.36 3.84
CA LEU A 969 0.26 -15.95 5.18
C LEU A 969 -0.18 -14.87 6.16
N HIS A 970 -1.12 -15.20 7.04
CA HIS A 970 -1.44 -14.34 8.17
C HIS A 970 -0.81 -14.93 9.43
N LEU A 971 0.12 -14.20 10.03
CA LEU A 971 0.86 -14.63 11.21
C LEU A 971 0.38 -13.83 12.41
N GLU A 972 -0.04 -14.49 13.48
CA GLU A 972 -0.25 -13.84 14.77
C GLU A 972 1.07 -13.83 15.54
N VAL A 973 1.44 -12.69 16.12
CA VAL A 973 2.65 -12.48 16.92
C VAL A 973 2.34 -11.88 18.27
N GLY A 974 3.11 -12.32 19.27
CA GLY A 974 2.99 -11.89 20.66
C GLY A 974 4.05 -10.92 21.01
N TRP A 975 3.66 -9.82 21.63
CA TRP A 975 4.63 -8.78 21.90
C TRP A 975 4.31 -8.01 23.17
N THR A 976 5.37 -7.41 23.70
CA THR A 976 5.33 -6.45 24.79
C THR A 976 6.22 -5.27 24.44
N PHE A 977 5.94 -4.12 25.04
CA PHE A 977 6.75 -2.93 24.87
C PHE A 977 7.65 -2.76 26.09
N ASN A 978 8.96 -2.87 25.92
CA ASN A 978 9.94 -2.75 26.99
C ASN A 978 11.04 -1.75 26.60
N ARG A 979 11.29 -0.74 27.45
CA ARG A 979 12.37 0.25 27.28
C ARG A 979 12.44 0.85 25.87
N ASN A 980 11.31 1.29 25.32
CA ASN A 980 11.19 1.87 23.97
C ASN A 980 11.46 0.90 22.81
N SER A 981 11.43 -0.41 23.07
CA SER A 981 11.59 -1.45 22.06
C SER A 981 10.46 -2.47 22.12
N VAL A 982 10.08 -3.01 20.97
CA VAL A 982 9.13 -4.11 20.87
C VAL A 982 9.89 -5.42 21.05
N VAL A 983 9.45 -6.22 22.01
CA VAL A 983 10.00 -7.56 22.26
C VAL A 983 8.93 -8.58 21.87
N PHE A 984 9.26 -9.46 20.92
CA PHE A 984 8.39 -10.59 20.59
C PHE A 984 8.63 -11.74 21.55
N LEU A 985 7.53 -12.35 22.00
CA LEU A 985 7.55 -13.46 22.93
C LEU A 985 7.25 -14.78 22.19
N PRO A 986 7.90 -15.89 22.59
CA PRO A 986 7.56 -17.21 22.10
C PRO A 986 6.10 -17.59 22.33
N VAL A 987 5.60 -18.52 21.52
CA VAL A 987 4.19 -18.88 21.47
C VAL A 987 3.74 -19.59 22.75
N GLU A 988 4.67 -20.18 23.48
CA GLU A 988 4.42 -20.80 24.77
C GLU A 988 4.29 -19.77 25.90
N GLU A 989 5.07 -18.68 25.86
CA GLU A 989 5.09 -17.67 26.92
C GLU A 989 3.88 -16.74 26.87
N TRP A 990 3.56 -16.28 25.66
CA TRP A 990 2.47 -15.33 25.44
C TRP A 990 1.06 -15.99 25.56
N GLU A 991 0.98 -17.32 25.63
CA GLU A 991 -0.25 -18.06 25.95
C GLU A 991 -0.50 -18.12 27.45
N GLN A 992 0.56 -18.04 28.25
CA GLN A 992 0.52 -18.08 29.71
C GLN A 992 0.25 -16.69 30.32
N GLY A 993 0.56 -15.61 29.60
CA GLY A 993 0.50 -14.23 30.10
C GLY A 993 -0.54 -13.33 29.43
N THR A 994 -0.78 -12.17 30.06
CA THR A 994 -1.56 -11.07 29.47
C THR A 994 -0.67 -10.21 28.58
N VAL A 995 -0.40 -10.72 27.37
CA VAL A 995 0.41 -10.03 26.36
C VAL A 995 -0.45 -9.46 25.24
N GLU A 996 0.08 -8.47 24.53
CA GLU A 996 -0.57 -7.98 23.32
C GLU A 996 -0.34 -8.94 22.15
N ARG A 997 -1.34 -9.04 21.28
CA ARG A 997 -1.32 -9.96 20.13
C ARG A 997 -1.74 -9.22 18.88
N TYR A 998 -1.04 -9.46 17.80
CA TYR A 998 -1.30 -8.79 16.54
C TYR A 998 -1.16 -9.74 15.36
N ILE A 999 -2.08 -9.65 14.40
CA ILE A 999 -2.02 -10.42 13.15
C ILE A 999 -1.42 -9.55 12.04
N ILE A 1000 -0.34 -10.03 11.44
CA ILE A 1000 0.36 -9.43 10.32
C ILE A 1000 0.12 -10.24 9.03
N GLU A 1001 0.22 -9.60 7.86
CA GLU A 1001 0.16 -10.27 6.56
C GLU A 1001 1.55 -10.35 5.91
N VAL A 1002 2.06 -11.57 5.71
CA VAL A 1002 3.30 -11.82 4.97
C VAL A 1002 2.93 -12.31 3.57
N GLN A 1003 3.31 -11.57 2.55
CA GLN A 1003 3.08 -11.96 1.16
C GLN A 1003 4.37 -12.42 0.51
N ILE A 1004 4.34 -13.60 -0.11
CA ILE A 1004 5.49 -14.18 -0.78
C ILE A 1004 5.21 -14.19 -2.28
N HIS A 1005 6.05 -13.49 -3.03
CA HIS A 1005 5.95 -13.34 -4.48
C HIS A 1005 7.16 -13.94 -5.17
N LEU A 1006 6.97 -14.51 -6.36
CA LEU A 1006 8.11 -14.70 -7.27
C LEU A 1006 8.54 -13.35 -7.84
N ARG A 1007 9.84 -13.15 -8.04
CA ARG A 1007 10.41 -11.90 -8.57
C ARG A 1007 9.70 -11.40 -9.82
N GLY A 1008 9.44 -12.27 -10.79
CA GLY A 1008 8.74 -11.90 -12.02
C GLY A 1008 7.34 -11.33 -11.77
N PHE A 1009 6.60 -11.86 -10.78
CA PHE A 1009 5.29 -11.34 -10.40
C PHE A 1009 5.38 -10.06 -9.58
N TYR A 1010 6.40 -9.93 -8.72
CA TYR A 1010 6.65 -8.71 -7.98
C TYR A 1010 7.04 -7.54 -8.90
N ASP A 1011 7.84 -7.81 -9.93
CA ASP A 1011 8.18 -6.85 -10.98
C ASP A 1011 6.94 -6.33 -11.71
N ILE A 1012 6.02 -7.22 -12.11
CA ILE A 1012 4.75 -6.79 -12.74
C ILE A 1012 3.90 -5.99 -11.74
N MET A 1013 3.82 -6.46 -10.49
CA MET A 1013 3.02 -5.82 -9.44
C MET A 1013 3.46 -4.37 -9.18
N THR A 1014 4.77 -4.13 -9.13
CA THR A 1014 5.36 -2.83 -8.78
C THR A 1014 5.54 -1.89 -9.97
N LYS A 1015 5.98 -2.38 -11.12
CA LYS A 1015 6.32 -1.51 -12.27
C LYS A 1015 5.12 -1.17 -13.17
N ALA A 1016 4.10 -2.03 -13.23
CA ALA A 1016 3.03 -1.88 -14.22
C ALA A 1016 1.73 -1.27 -13.67
N GLY A 1017 1.72 -0.77 -12.42
CA GLY A 1017 0.49 -0.36 -11.73
C GLY A 1017 -0.51 -1.51 -11.56
N PHE A 1018 -0.07 -2.76 -11.77
CA PHE A 1018 -0.98 -3.89 -11.91
C PHE A 1018 -1.71 -4.22 -10.61
N HIS A 1019 -1.10 -3.97 -9.44
CA HIS A 1019 -1.79 -4.18 -8.18
C HIS A 1019 -3.03 -3.29 -8.05
N GLU A 1020 -2.98 -2.07 -8.57
CA GLU A 1020 -4.12 -1.15 -8.58
C GLU A 1020 -5.21 -1.66 -9.52
N PHE A 1021 -4.85 -2.11 -10.72
CA PHE A 1021 -5.79 -2.72 -11.66
C PHE A 1021 -6.39 -4.02 -11.11
N TYR A 1022 -5.60 -4.88 -10.47
CA TYR A 1022 -6.09 -6.08 -9.81
C TYR A 1022 -7.00 -5.72 -8.65
N CYS A 1023 -6.68 -4.69 -7.87
CA CYS A 1023 -7.55 -4.20 -6.80
C CYS A 1023 -8.86 -3.64 -7.37
N GLU A 1024 -8.82 -2.82 -8.42
CA GLU A 1024 -9.99 -2.28 -9.13
C GLU A 1024 -10.84 -3.45 -9.66
N TRP A 1025 -10.22 -4.40 -10.35
CA TRP A 1025 -10.88 -5.57 -10.90
C TRP A 1025 -11.48 -6.47 -9.83
N ARG A 1026 -10.72 -6.79 -8.77
CA ARG A 1026 -11.21 -7.59 -7.64
C ARG A 1026 -12.37 -6.86 -6.98
N ASP A 1027 -12.25 -5.56 -6.77
CA ASP A 1027 -13.32 -4.74 -6.22
C ASP A 1027 -14.54 -4.68 -7.19
N MET A 1028 -14.36 -4.92 -8.50
CA MET A 1028 -15.43 -5.07 -9.49
C MET A 1028 -16.02 -6.50 -9.60
N MET A 1029 -15.24 -7.56 -9.31
CA MET A 1029 -15.53 -8.96 -9.69
C MET A 1029 -15.53 -9.98 -8.56
N SER A 1030 -14.91 -9.69 -7.40
CA SER A 1030 -15.16 -10.43 -6.14
C SER A 1030 -16.51 -10.02 -5.51
N ARG A 1031 -17.32 -9.31 -6.29
CA ARG A 1031 -18.62 -8.70 -6.05
C ARG A 1031 -19.43 -8.99 -7.32
#